data_AF-A3Y933-F1
#
_entry.id   AF-A3Y933-F1
#
_cell.length_a   1.000
_cell.length_b   1.000
_cell.length_c   1.000
_cell.angle_alpha   90.00
_cell.angle_beta   90.00
_cell.angle_gamma   90.00
#
_symmetry.space_group_name_H-M   'P 1'
#
loop_
_entity.id
_entity.type
_entity.pdbx_description
1 polymer ?
#
loop_
_entity_poly.entity_id
_entity_poly.type
_entity_poly.pdbx_seq_one_letter_code
_entity_poly.pdbx_strand_id
1 'polypeptide(L)'
;MLRLIFTFVLLVFAVNATAACNFTTANFLSELNNPKSIEKIEVRVPKSAKFARNFTKILISKSKNIPPELKKNFKAIVTVKYEFGSCSYDAKVKQNGDWKDHVSFIDGGQPLRSLNVKLKEGNILNAVKFKLLLPETRNNLNEVLGSVFMRELGFISPETFQVNTEVNGVRSLMLFQEDLRKELLERNNRREGPLFEGDENLLWSYEGFENFELESLALSRVSNDKWFLKGGSSQQITLSAYSLLQTAYLDYSQNIEARKDHIIFPNNRESSVFDDYFFALFAMNGMHALRPHNRRYYFNSFTNLFEPVYYDGNINLHEKVSSKKAEAYIINAFKVGYKFPYRNTFLDKKFANTSLDEFKNRVVISDEEAKRFFDKALSQTNISIESYQKKIDKRAVFSSEFEVSVSIQDSYLKKQKEFGVKQTNITLSEITESGFNVLNVNGEKHSLTVEELALVVSDNELKDSRYTLFPNTISNVEKLDSEVTRLQLFGGDILHSKNLSLEIDQVAKKIQIQQQTSKDWVLFRHVSLKNWSISFTGSNKSLPSDEAQTQRFNRYGMTGCLNFYQTKFESVKVSAVDGACEDSVNIVNSNGNLDLIRITRAYADAIDIDFSEVKIDKVEVSGAGNDCFDVSGGHYNLNQVTLSNCGDKGISVGEKSQLNANNLVLDNAVLGVSSKDFSEVKINHAIFNSVGVCLEAMQKKQEFGGARLLVESLECEGEYIQDSNSIILREVL
;
A
#
# COMPACT_ATOMS: atom_id res chain seq x y z
N MET A 1 -48.09 1.17 42.37
CA MET A 1 -46.63 1.21 42.21
C MET A 1 -46.36 1.56 40.75
N LEU A 2 -46.11 2.86 40.49
CA LEU A 2 -45.94 3.44 39.14
C LEU A 2 -44.54 3.08 38.61
N ARG A 3 -44.43 2.45 37.45
CA ARG A 3 -43.14 2.28 36.74
C ARG A 3 -42.97 3.45 35.77
N LEU A 4 -42.05 4.36 36.11
CA LEU A 4 -41.58 5.43 35.23
C LEU A 4 -40.86 4.83 34.02
N ILE A 5 -41.34 5.15 32.83
CA ILE A 5 -40.63 4.95 31.57
C ILE A 5 -39.82 6.23 31.33
N PHE A 6 -38.49 6.14 31.41
CA PHE A 6 -37.60 7.23 31.01
C PHE A 6 -37.41 7.17 29.50
N THR A 7 -38.13 8.01 28.76
CA THR A 7 -37.88 8.29 27.35
C THR A 7 -36.65 9.19 27.27
N PHE A 8 -35.51 8.61 26.88
CA PHE A 8 -34.28 9.36 26.64
C PHE A 8 -34.40 10.03 25.26
N VAL A 9 -34.83 11.30 25.24
CA VAL A 9 -34.82 12.14 24.04
C VAL A 9 -33.37 12.48 23.73
N LEU A 10 -32.79 11.79 22.74
CA LEU A 10 -31.49 12.09 22.19
C LEU A 10 -31.62 13.40 21.38
N LEU A 11 -31.33 14.53 22.04
CA LEU A 11 -31.15 15.82 21.37
C LEU A 11 -29.89 15.74 20.51
N VAL A 12 -30.07 15.43 19.23
CA VAL A 12 -29.04 15.60 18.20
C VAL A 12 -28.81 17.09 18.05
N PHE A 13 -27.83 17.62 18.79
CA PHE A 13 -27.24 18.90 18.43
C PHE A 13 -26.51 18.68 17.11
N ALA A 14 -27.12 19.16 16.01
CA ALA A 14 -26.41 19.39 14.76
C ALA A 14 -25.30 20.40 15.05
N VAL A 15 -24.11 19.91 15.38
CA VAL A 15 -22.90 20.69 15.27
C VAL A 15 -22.75 20.91 13.78
N ASN A 16 -23.08 22.11 13.31
CA ASN A 16 -22.71 22.57 11.97
C ASN A 16 -21.18 22.52 11.89
N ALA A 17 -20.64 21.36 11.53
CA ALA A 17 -19.28 21.20 11.09
C ALA A 17 -19.15 22.07 9.84
N THR A 18 -18.35 23.13 9.96
CA THR A 18 -18.01 24.02 8.87
C THR A 18 -17.41 23.21 7.72
N ALA A 19 -18.25 22.94 6.70
CA ALA A 19 -18.00 22.35 5.39
C ALA A 19 -16.60 21.78 5.09
N ALA A 20 -16.52 20.46 4.85
CA ALA A 20 -15.32 19.77 4.36
C ALA A 20 -14.94 20.21 2.93
N CYS A 21 -15.93 20.40 2.06
CA CYS A 21 -15.80 21.06 0.76
C CYS A 21 -17.04 21.93 0.54
N ASN A 22 -16.91 23.03 -0.22
CA ASN A 22 -18.05 23.88 -0.58
C ASN A 22 -18.76 23.45 -1.88
N PHE A 23 -18.47 22.23 -2.35
CA PHE A 23 -19.06 21.59 -3.52
C PHE A 23 -19.27 20.09 -3.23
N THR A 24 -20.22 19.46 -3.94
CA THR A 24 -20.44 18.01 -3.88
C THR A 24 -19.33 17.28 -4.64
N THR A 25 -18.53 16.47 -3.95
CA THR A 25 -17.34 15.84 -4.52
C THR A 25 -17.65 14.87 -5.67
N ALA A 26 -18.80 14.19 -5.64
CA ALA A 26 -19.20 13.25 -6.69
C ALA A 26 -19.42 13.92 -8.07
N ASN A 27 -19.53 15.24 -8.14
CA ASN A 27 -19.56 15.97 -9.42
C ASN A 27 -18.18 16.08 -10.09
N PHE A 28 -17.09 15.88 -9.34
CA PHE A 28 -15.72 16.19 -9.76
C PHE A 28 -14.75 15.02 -9.53
N LEU A 29 -15.22 13.77 -9.68
CA LEU A 29 -14.43 12.57 -9.40
C LEU A 29 -13.11 12.54 -10.20
N SER A 30 -13.13 12.92 -11.48
CA SER A 30 -11.95 12.98 -12.34
C SER A 30 -10.95 14.05 -11.90
N GLU A 31 -11.44 15.24 -11.58
CA GLU A 31 -10.66 16.41 -11.23
C GLU A 31 -10.04 16.25 -9.84
N LEU A 32 -10.78 15.69 -8.87
CA LEU A 32 -10.26 15.38 -7.53
C LEU A 32 -9.19 14.28 -7.54
N ASN A 33 -9.09 13.51 -8.63
CA ASN A 33 -8.06 12.52 -8.88
C ASN A 33 -6.87 13.04 -9.71
N ASN A 34 -6.90 14.31 -10.15
CA ASN A 34 -5.85 14.91 -10.97
C ASN A 34 -5.09 16.00 -10.19
N PRO A 35 -3.77 15.88 -9.97
CA PRO A 35 -3.00 16.92 -9.29
C PRO A 35 -3.03 18.29 -9.97
N LYS A 36 -3.19 18.34 -11.30
CA LYS A 36 -3.29 19.58 -12.08
C LYS A 36 -4.52 20.42 -11.71
N SER A 37 -5.57 19.80 -11.17
CA SER A 37 -6.78 20.50 -10.73
C SER A 37 -6.58 21.28 -9.42
N ILE A 38 -5.48 21.05 -8.69
CA ILE A 38 -5.17 21.77 -7.46
C ILE A 38 -4.44 23.08 -7.80
N GLU A 39 -5.11 24.21 -7.60
CA GLU A 39 -4.50 25.52 -7.81
C GLU A 39 -3.51 25.88 -6.70
N LYS A 40 -3.90 25.61 -5.45
CA LYS A 40 -3.14 26.02 -4.27
C LYS A 40 -3.51 25.21 -3.01
N ILE A 41 -2.51 24.95 -2.16
CA ILE A 41 -2.69 24.43 -0.80
C ILE A 41 -2.30 25.50 0.23
N GLU A 42 -3.25 25.95 1.04
CA GLU A 42 -3.05 26.92 2.12
C GLU A 42 -2.94 26.20 3.47
N VAL A 43 -1.93 26.53 4.27
CA VAL A 43 -1.73 25.98 5.62
C VAL A 43 -1.75 27.13 6.62
N ARG A 44 -2.79 27.18 7.45
CA ARG A 44 -2.94 28.16 8.53
C ARG A 44 -2.69 27.50 9.87
N VAL A 45 -1.67 27.96 10.60
CA VAL A 45 -1.38 27.55 11.99
C VAL A 45 -1.86 28.66 12.93
N PRO A 46 -3.00 28.51 13.64
CA PRO A 46 -3.58 29.59 14.45
C PRO A 46 -2.63 30.15 15.52
N LYS A 47 -1.79 29.30 16.11
CA LYS A 47 -0.74 29.72 17.07
C LYS A 47 0.56 30.10 16.34
N SER A 48 0.46 30.96 15.33
CA SER A 48 1.54 31.31 14.41
C SER A 48 2.79 31.84 15.12
N ALA A 49 2.64 32.64 16.18
CA ALA A 49 3.78 33.09 17.00
C ALA A 49 4.57 31.94 17.64
N LYS A 50 3.92 30.89 18.14
CA LYS A 50 4.62 29.71 18.71
C LYS A 50 5.32 28.89 17.61
N PHE A 51 4.70 28.82 16.44
CA PHE A 51 5.23 28.15 15.26
C PHE A 51 6.47 28.87 14.70
N ALA A 52 6.42 30.21 14.63
CA ALA A 52 7.55 31.05 14.26
C ALA A 52 8.69 30.97 15.29
N ARG A 53 8.39 31.05 16.60
CA ARG A 53 9.43 30.86 17.64
C ARG A 53 10.12 29.50 17.53
N ASN A 54 9.39 28.44 17.20
CA ASN A 54 9.98 27.12 16.96
C ASN A 54 10.90 27.11 15.72
N PHE A 55 10.54 27.84 14.65
CA PHE A 55 11.45 28.07 13.51
C PHE A 55 12.78 28.65 13.95
N THR A 56 12.73 29.76 14.69
CA THR A 56 13.91 30.49 15.12
C THR A 56 14.80 29.62 15.98
N LYS A 57 14.20 28.80 16.86
CA LYS A 57 14.94 27.79 17.64
C LYS A 57 15.66 26.77 16.77
N ILE A 58 15.04 26.31 15.69
CA ILE A 58 15.69 25.38 14.74
C ILE A 58 16.87 26.08 14.08
N LEU A 59 16.67 27.30 13.56
CA LEU A 59 17.73 28.06 12.89
C LEU A 59 18.95 28.28 13.79
N ILE A 60 18.75 28.80 15.00
CA ILE A 60 19.83 29.17 15.94
C ILE A 60 20.44 27.96 16.67
N SER A 61 19.88 26.75 16.52
CA SER A 61 20.48 25.57 17.14
C SER A 61 21.91 25.38 16.59
N LYS A 62 22.84 24.92 17.42
CA LYS A 62 24.24 24.77 16.98
C LYS A 62 24.47 23.56 16.04
N SER A 63 23.53 22.61 16.02
CA SER A 63 23.63 21.41 15.20
C SER A 63 23.32 21.69 13.72
N LYS A 64 23.92 20.89 12.82
CA LYS A 64 23.52 20.80 11.41
C LYS A 64 22.16 20.10 11.27
N ASN A 65 21.85 19.19 12.18
CA ASN A 65 20.57 18.50 12.23
C ASN A 65 19.51 19.41 12.86
N ILE A 66 18.25 19.19 12.49
CA ILE A 66 17.08 19.72 13.18
C ILE A 66 16.91 18.93 14.48
N PRO A 67 17.01 19.58 15.66
CA PRO A 67 16.88 18.89 16.94
C PRO A 67 15.53 18.15 17.07
N PRO A 68 15.52 16.87 17.47
CA PRO A 68 14.29 16.07 17.56
C PRO A 68 13.17 16.71 18.39
N GLU A 69 13.51 17.36 19.51
CA GLU A 69 12.58 18.05 20.41
C GLU A 69 11.89 19.26 19.76
N LEU A 70 12.46 19.77 18.66
CA LEU A 70 11.88 20.86 17.88
C LEU A 70 10.95 20.38 16.76
N LYS A 71 10.94 19.09 16.40
CA LYS A 71 10.04 18.48 15.39
C LYS A 71 8.63 18.19 15.94
N LYS A 72 8.07 19.14 16.69
CA LYS A 72 6.78 18.98 17.39
C LYS A 72 5.55 19.31 16.54
N ASN A 73 4.41 18.76 16.92
CA ASN A 73 3.12 18.97 16.24
C ASN A 73 2.45 20.30 16.60
N PHE A 74 1.86 20.95 15.60
CA PHE A 74 1.02 22.13 15.70
C PHE A 74 -0.34 21.86 15.07
N LYS A 75 -1.42 22.32 15.70
CA LYS A 75 -2.76 22.32 15.06
C LYS A 75 -2.75 23.31 13.89
N ALA A 76 -3.34 22.91 12.76
CA ALA A 76 -3.46 23.71 11.57
C ALA A 76 -4.83 23.51 10.91
N ILE A 77 -5.20 24.43 10.02
CA ILE A 77 -6.26 24.26 9.04
C ILE A 77 -5.58 24.22 7.68
N VAL A 78 -5.90 23.21 6.87
CA VAL A 78 -5.40 23.06 5.49
C VAL A 78 -6.56 23.33 4.55
N THR A 79 -6.42 24.31 3.67
CA THR A 79 -7.43 24.62 2.65
C THR A 79 -6.86 24.33 1.27
N VAL A 80 -7.55 23.50 0.50
CA VAL A 80 -7.20 23.17 -0.89
C VAL A 80 -8.12 23.95 -1.81
N LYS A 81 -7.54 24.63 -2.80
CA LYS A 81 -8.27 25.44 -3.78
C LYS A 81 -8.23 24.78 -5.14
N TYR A 82 -9.40 24.74 -5.77
CA TYR A 82 -9.67 24.25 -7.10
C TYR A 82 -10.40 25.37 -7.87
N GLU A 83 -10.41 25.30 -9.21
CA GLU A 83 -11.19 26.25 -10.03
C GLU A 83 -12.69 26.25 -9.67
N PHE A 84 -13.23 25.08 -9.32
CA PHE A 84 -14.65 24.87 -9.01
C PHE A 84 -15.01 24.99 -7.53
N GLY A 85 -14.05 25.27 -6.64
CA GLY A 85 -14.33 25.46 -5.22
C GLY A 85 -13.15 25.19 -4.30
N SER A 86 -13.43 24.92 -3.03
CA SER A 86 -12.40 24.67 -2.02
C SER A 86 -12.84 23.67 -0.97
N CYS A 87 -11.86 22.96 -0.43
CA CYS A 87 -12.02 22.07 0.70
C CYS A 87 -11.17 22.54 1.88
N SER A 88 -11.68 22.46 3.11
CA SER A 88 -10.97 22.90 4.31
C SER A 88 -10.99 21.81 5.37
N TYR A 89 -9.80 21.48 5.88
CA TYR A 89 -9.59 20.34 6.75
C TYR A 89 -8.83 20.72 8.01
N ASP A 90 -9.31 20.19 9.11
CA ASP A 90 -8.61 20.25 10.39
C ASP A 90 -7.37 19.33 10.34
N ALA A 91 -6.19 19.84 10.72
CA ALA A 91 -4.93 19.15 10.50
C ALA A 91 -3.92 19.30 11.66
N LYS A 92 -2.87 18.49 11.61
CA LYS A 92 -1.64 18.65 12.38
C LYS A 92 -0.46 18.81 11.42
N VAL A 93 0.40 19.78 11.70
CA VAL A 93 1.65 19.99 10.95
C VAL A 93 2.85 19.96 11.88
N LYS A 94 3.98 19.44 11.39
CA LYS A 94 5.28 19.50 12.08
C LYS A 94 6.40 19.74 11.06
N GLN A 95 7.54 20.23 11.53
CA GLN A 95 8.76 20.32 10.72
C GLN A 95 9.10 18.94 10.11
N ASN A 96 9.44 18.93 8.83
CA ASN A 96 10.00 17.76 8.14
C ASN A 96 11.54 17.90 8.02
N GLY A 97 12.23 16.77 7.81
CA GLY A 97 13.67 16.72 7.56
C GLY A 97 14.51 16.42 8.79
N ASP A 98 15.67 15.80 8.58
CA ASP A 98 16.72 15.63 9.60
C ASP A 98 17.73 16.77 9.57
N TRP A 99 18.03 17.33 8.40
CA TRP A 99 18.95 18.44 8.21
C TRP A 99 18.22 19.77 8.05
N LYS A 100 18.96 20.87 8.27
CA LYS A 100 18.46 22.24 8.16
C LYS A 100 18.24 22.74 6.73
N ASP A 101 18.59 21.96 5.72
CA ASP A 101 18.23 22.19 4.32
C ASP A 101 16.71 22.19 4.10
N HIS A 102 15.94 21.57 5.00
CA HIS A 102 14.47 21.68 5.06
C HIS A 102 13.95 23.00 5.64
N VAL A 103 14.82 23.99 5.81
CA VAL A 103 14.52 25.32 6.35
C VAL A 103 15.25 26.38 5.51
N SER A 104 14.50 27.35 5.00
CA SER A 104 15.04 28.44 4.17
C SER A 104 14.29 29.75 4.41
N PHE A 105 14.60 30.77 3.62
CA PHE A 105 13.91 32.06 3.61
C PHE A 105 13.56 32.42 2.18
N ILE A 106 12.43 33.09 1.98
CA ILE A 106 12.15 33.80 0.73
C ILE A 106 12.69 35.24 0.81
N ASP A 107 12.71 35.92 -0.33
CA ASP A 107 13.07 37.34 -0.42
C ASP A 107 12.25 38.18 0.56
N GLY A 108 12.94 39.08 1.28
CA GLY A 108 12.34 39.83 2.40
C GLY A 108 12.40 39.12 3.76
N GLY A 109 13.06 37.96 3.86
CA GLY A 109 13.38 37.29 5.13
C GLY A 109 12.22 36.53 5.76
N GLN A 110 11.17 36.22 5.00
CA GLN A 110 10.05 35.43 5.50
C GLN A 110 10.43 33.94 5.58
N PRO A 111 10.01 33.24 6.64
CA PRO A 111 10.45 31.87 6.93
C PRO A 111 9.80 30.85 5.99
N LEU A 112 10.59 29.94 5.45
CA LEU A 112 10.14 28.84 4.63
C LEU A 112 10.64 27.50 5.21
N ARG A 113 9.82 26.45 5.14
CA ARG A 113 10.18 25.13 5.68
C ARG A 113 9.40 24.00 5.04
N SER A 114 10.01 22.82 5.00
CA SER A 114 9.29 21.58 4.71
C SER A 114 8.40 21.16 5.88
N LEU A 115 7.20 20.65 5.59
CA LEU A 115 6.18 20.25 6.56
C LEU A 115 5.76 18.80 6.36
N ASN A 116 5.60 18.08 7.46
CA ASN A 116 4.76 16.89 7.50
C ASN A 116 3.34 17.33 7.86
N VAL A 117 2.36 16.93 7.08
CA VAL A 117 0.94 17.27 7.25
C VAL A 117 0.15 15.98 7.49
N LYS A 118 -0.70 15.99 8.52
CA LYS A 118 -1.67 14.93 8.81
C LYS A 118 -3.05 15.56 8.93
N LEU A 119 -3.94 15.23 8.01
CA LEU A 119 -5.34 15.61 8.08
C LEU A 119 -6.06 14.77 9.15
N LYS A 120 -7.01 15.37 9.85
CA LYS A 120 -7.90 14.64 10.78
C LYS A 120 -9.11 14.05 10.06
N GLU A 121 -9.54 14.70 9.00
CA GLU A 121 -10.67 14.35 8.14
C GLU A 121 -10.37 14.82 6.71
N GLY A 122 -11.06 14.23 5.74
CA GLY A 122 -10.80 14.46 4.32
C GLY A 122 -9.41 13.99 3.85
N ASN A 123 -9.12 14.34 2.61
CA ASN A 123 -7.92 13.93 1.88
C ASN A 123 -7.50 14.97 0.84
N ILE A 124 -6.28 14.82 0.31
CA ILE A 124 -5.84 15.48 -0.92
C ILE A 124 -5.36 14.37 -1.84
N LEU A 125 -6.03 14.16 -2.98
CA LEU A 125 -5.73 13.05 -3.90
C LEU A 125 -5.64 11.70 -3.17
N ASN A 126 -6.51 11.45 -2.20
CA ASN A 126 -6.54 10.23 -1.36
C ASN A 126 -5.40 10.09 -0.33
N ALA A 127 -4.53 11.08 -0.21
CA ALA A 127 -3.55 11.11 0.86
C ALA A 127 -4.11 11.85 2.09
N VAL A 128 -4.13 11.16 3.22
CA VAL A 128 -4.47 11.73 4.55
C VAL A 128 -3.24 12.22 5.31
N LYS A 129 -2.06 11.73 4.90
CA LYS A 129 -0.75 12.13 5.39
C LYS A 129 0.15 12.37 4.19
N PHE A 130 0.83 13.51 4.19
CA PHE A 130 1.71 13.89 3.11
C PHE A 130 2.75 14.89 3.61
N LYS A 131 3.72 15.17 2.76
CA LYS A 131 4.79 16.13 2.98
C LYS A 131 4.59 17.29 2.01
N LEU A 132 4.81 18.52 2.48
CA LEU A 132 5.06 19.68 1.64
C LEU A 132 6.54 19.98 1.76
N LEU A 133 7.31 19.71 0.72
CA LEU A 133 8.76 19.77 0.72
C LEU A 133 9.24 20.98 -0.06
N LEU A 134 10.31 21.61 0.44
CA LEU A 134 11.10 22.55 -0.34
C LEU A 134 11.62 21.84 -1.60
N PRO A 135 11.44 22.39 -2.81
CA PRO A 135 11.84 21.70 -4.05
C PRO A 135 13.31 21.27 -4.08
N GLU A 136 14.20 22.07 -3.51
CA GLU A 136 15.65 21.82 -3.43
C GLU A 136 16.01 20.60 -2.58
N THR A 137 15.15 20.18 -1.63
CA THR A 137 15.42 18.99 -0.78
C THR A 137 15.24 17.67 -1.51
N ARG A 138 14.73 17.71 -2.75
CA ARG A 138 14.46 16.54 -3.60
C ARG A 138 14.83 16.76 -5.08
N ASN A 139 15.65 17.75 -5.44
CA ASN A 139 15.93 18.07 -6.86
C ASN A 139 14.70 18.40 -7.74
N ASN A 140 13.62 18.89 -7.13
CA ASN A 140 12.46 19.48 -7.80
C ASN A 140 11.84 18.58 -8.91
N LEU A 141 11.89 19.02 -10.17
CA LEU A 141 11.31 18.32 -11.32
C LEU A 141 11.87 16.90 -11.52
N ASN A 142 13.10 16.65 -11.07
CA ASN A 142 13.72 15.32 -11.15
C ASN A 142 13.00 14.30 -10.25
N GLU A 143 12.59 14.69 -9.04
CA GLU A 143 11.82 13.82 -8.15
C GLU A 143 10.43 13.57 -8.70
N VAL A 144 9.77 14.61 -9.23
CA VAL A 144 8.44 14.47 -9.84
C VAL A 144 8.51 13.48 -11.00
N LEU A 145 9.40 13.69 -11.97
CA LEU A 145 9.53 12.77 -13.12
C LEU A 145 10.06 11.39 -12.71
N GLY A 146 11.00 11.32 -11.76
CA GLY A 146 11.52 10.06 -11.24
C GLY A 146 10.43 9.21 -10.59
N SER A 147 9.56 9.83 -9.78
CA SER A 147 8.41 9.16 -9.16
C SER A 147 7.41 8.64 -10.19
N VAL A 148 7.16 9.39 -11.28
CA VAL A 148 6.35 8.98 -12.44
C VAL A 148 6.99 7.76 -13.11
N PHE A 149 8.28 7.80 -13.47
CA PHE A 149 8.95 6.64 -14.06
C PHE A 149 8.87 5.41 -13.16
N MET A 150 9.14 5.53 -11.86
CA MET A 150 9.05 4.39 -10.95
C MET A 150 7.66 3.77 -10.91
N ARG A 151 6.60 4.59 -10.91
CA ARG A 151 5.21 4.13 -10.95
C ARG A 151 4.86 3.44 -12.28
N GLU A 152 5.23 4.05 -13.41
CA GLU A 152 4.96 3.49 -14.75
C GLU A 152 5.73 2.18 -15.01
N LEU A 153 6.85 1.95 -14.32
CA LEU A 153 7.54 0.65 -14.32
C LEU A 153 6.88 -0.40 -13.42
N GLY A 154 5.88 -0.02 -12.63
CA GLY A 154 5.12 -0.89 -11.74
C GLY A 154 5.67 -0.98 -10.30
N PHE A 155 6.64 -0.14 -9.92
CA PHE A 155 7.11 -0.04 -8.53
C PHE A 155 6.15 0.82 -7.71
N ILE A 156 6.03 0.53 -6.42
CA ILE A 156 5.23 1.34 -5.50
C ILE A 156 5.92 2.69 -5.35
N SER A 157 5.24 3.76 -5.76
CA SER A 157 5.81 5.12 -5.79
C SER A 157 4.79 6.14 -5.27
N PRO A 158 5.19 7.06 -4.37
CA PRO A 158 4.29 8.06 -3.80
C PRO A 158 3.84 9.06 -4.86
N GLU A 159 2.57 9.47 -4.77
CA GLU A 159 2.10 10.61 -5.54
C GLU A 159 2.94 11.85 -5.17
N THR A 160 3.64 12.41 -6.17
CA THR A 160 4.59 13.51 -6.00
C THR A 160 4.39 14.53 -7.10
N PHE A 161 4.12 15.78 -6.74
CA PHE A 161 3.85 16.86 -7.70
C PHE A 161 4.22 18.24 -7.15
N GLN A 162 4.48 19.19 -8.04
CA GLN A 162 4.64 20.60 -7.68
C GLN A 162 3.28 21.24 -7.40
N VAL A 163 3.20 22.05 -6.34
CA VAL A 163 1.99 22.76 -5.98
C VAL A 163 2.31 24.11 -5.39
N ASN A 164 1.52 25.13 -5.76
CA ASN A 164 1.61 26.42 -5.11
C ASN A 164 1.07 26.29 -3.68
N THR A 165 1.78 26.87 -2.73
CA THR A 165 1.41 26.80 -1.31
C THR A 165 1.41 28.17 -0.66
N GLU A 166 0.66 28.30 0.43
CA GLU A 166 0.69 29.48 1.29
C GLU A 166 0.68 29.06 2.77
N VAL A 167 1.79 29.25 3.48
CA VAL A 167 1.91 28.89 4.90
C VAL A 167 1.89 30.15 5.77
N ASN A 168 0.79 30.38 6.49
CA ASN A 168 0.55 31.62 7.26
C ASN A 168 0.83 32.91 6.48
N GLY A 169 0.42 32.97 5.21
CA GLY A 169 0.60 34.13 4.34
C GLY A 169 1.92 34.16 3.54
N VAL A 170 2.86 33.24 3.81
CA VAL A 170 4.10 33.10 3.03
C VAL A 170 3.82 32.19 1.84
N ARG A 171 3.94 32.72 0.61
CA ARG A 171 3.69 31.96 -0.62
C ARG A 171 4.98 31.32 -1.14
N SER A 172 4.87 30.10 -1.62
CA SER A 172 6.00 29.34 -2.17
C SER A 172 5.54 28.19 -3.06
N LEU A 173 6.36 27.85 -4.04
CA LEU A 173 6.26 26.56 -4.72
C LEU A 173 6.83 25.46 -3.83
N MET A 174 6.10 24.35 -3.66
CA MET A 174 6.56 23.19 -2.90
C MET A 174 6.28 21.91 -3.67
N LEU A 175 6.91 20.81 -3.25
CA LEU A 175 6.54 19.47 -3.68
C LEU A 175 5.56 18.88 -2.67
N PHE A 176 4.39 18.47 -3.13
CA PHE A 176 3.56 17.51 -2.42
C PHE A 176 4.17 16.12 -2.57
N GLN A 177 4.26 15.34 -1.50
CA GLN A 177 4.64 13.93 -1.56
C GLN A 177 3.83 13.10 -0.56
N GLU A 178 3.11 12.09 -1.05
CA GLU A 178 2.33 11.14 -0.25
C GLU A 178 3.21 10.40 0.79
N ASP A 179 2.65 10.11 1.97
CA ASP A 179 3.34 9.34 3.00
C ASP A 179 3.11 7.83 2.84
N LEU A 180 4.07 7.00 3.26
CA LEU A 180 3.95 5.54 3.20
C LEU A 180 2.87 5.03 4.16
N ARG A 181 1.68 4.78 3.63
CA ARG A 181 0.47 4.33 4.33
C ARG A 181 -0.30 3.34 3.46
N LYS A 182 -1.41 2.81 3.98
CA LYS A 182 -2.23 1.84 3.25
C LYS A 182 -2.79 2.43 1.94
N GLU A 183 -3.09 3.72 1.93
CA GLU A 183 -3.63 4.43 0.77
C GLU A 183 -2.63 4.45 -0.39
N LEU A 184 -1.33 4.50 -0.09
CA LEU A 184 -0.27 4.38 -1.08
C LEU A 184 -0.24 2.96 -1.69
N LEU A 185 -0.45 1.92 -0.89
CA LEU A 185 -0.52 0.54 -1.39
C LEU A 185 -1.74 0.36 -2.31
N GLU A 186 -2.91 0.82 -1.86
CA GLU A 186 -4.17 0.75 -2.59
C GLU A 186 -4.04 1.49 -3.94
N ARG A 187 -3.46 2.70 -3.97
CA ARG A 187 -3.17 3.45 -5.22
C ARG A 187 -2.30 2.65 -6.19
N ASN A 188 -1.39 1.83 -5.68
CA ASN A 188 -0.47 1.02 -6.47
C ASN A 188 -0.99 -0.42 -6.67
N ASN A 189 -2.31 -0.64 -6.55
CA ASN A 189 -2.97 -1.93 -6.75
C ASN A 189 -2.38 -3.03 -5.88
N ARG A 190 -2.14 -2.73 -4.60
CA ARG A 190 -1.69 -3.67 -3.57
C ARG A 190 -2.68 -3.67 -2.42
N ARG A 191 -2.97 -4.89 -1.93
CA ARG A 191 -3.71 -5.08 -0.69
C ARG A 191 -2.92 -4.50 0.49
N GLU A 192 -3.62 -4.05 1.52
CA GLU A 192 -2.96 -3.64 2.76
C GLU A 192 -2.14 -4.80 3.35
N GLY A 193 -0.93 -4.51 3.80
CA GLY A 193 -0.03 -5.46 4.45
C GLY A 193 1.02 -4.76 5.31
N PRO A 194 1.99 -5.51 5.86
CA PRO A 194 3.01 -4.91 6.71
C PRO A 194 4.00 -4.08 5.87
N LEU A 195 4.34 -2.93 6.42
CA LEU A 195 5.26 -1.95 5.86
C LEU A 195 6.49 -1.85 6.77
N PHE A 196 7.66 -1.73 6.16
CA PHE A 196 8.92 -1.69 6.88
C PHE A 196 9.82 -0.57 6.36
N GLU A 197 10.73 -0.13 7.21
CA GLU A 197 11.74 0.87 6.91
C GLU A 197 13.05 0.59 7.66
N GLY A 198 14.15 1.23 7.23
CA GLY A 198 15.38 1.21 8.00
C GLY A 198 15.24 1.98 9.32
N ASP A 199 15.96 1.55 10.35
CA ASP A 199 16.00 2.26 11.62
C ASP A 199 16.90 3.51 11.53
N GLU A 200 16.28 4.67 11.71
CA GLU A 200 16.95 5.97 11.71
C GLU A 200 17.31 6.46 13.13
N ASN A 201 16.77 5.83 14.17
CA ASN A 201 16.87 6.30 15.56
C ASN A 201 18.32 6.32 16.09
N LEU A 202 19.20 5.48 15.51
CA LEU A 202 20.64 5.44 15.83
C LEU A 202 21.50 6.32 14.92
N LEU A 203 20.96 6.84 13.81
CA LEU A 203 21.76 7.45 12.74
C LEU A 203 21.88 8.96 12.88
N TRP A 204 20.85 9.59 13.46
CA TRP A 204 20.72 11.05 13.51
C TRP A 204 20.60 11.55 14.94
N SER A 205 21.57 12.36 15.38
CA SER A 205 21.52 13.01 16.69
C SER A 205 21.42 12.05 17.88
N TYR A 206 21.96 10.83 17.75
CA TYR A 206 22.04 9.88 18.86
C TYR A 206 23.10 10.36 19.86
N GLU A 207 22.76 10.36 21.16
CA GLU A 207 23.57 11.03 22.17
C GLU A 207 24.96 10.40 22.32
N GLY A 208 26.01 11.20 22.13
CA GLY A 208 27.41 10.78 22.27
C GLY A 208 28.06 10.22 21.02
N PHE A 209 27.36 10.23 19.87
CA PHE A 209 27.85 9.66 18.61
C PHE A 209 27.71 10.65 17.45
N GLU A 210 28.62 10.56 16.48
CA GLU A 210 28.51 11.29 15.23
C GLU A 210 27.45 10.67 14.31
N ASN A 211 26.94 11.46 13.36
CA ASN A 211 25.97 10.95 12.37
C ASN A 211 26.53 9.72 11.65
N PHE A 212 25.71 8.67 11.53
CA PHE A 212 26.05 7.36 10.94
C PHE A 212 27.13 6.52 11.64
N GLU A 213 27.70 6.95 12.76
CA GLU A 213 28.70 6.17 13.49
C GLU A 213 28.15 4.79 13.91
N LEU A 214 26.86 4.74 14.22
CA LEU A 214 26.14 3.53 14.64
C LEU A 214 25.41 2.82 13.48
N GLU A 215 25.73 3.08 12.21
CA GLU A 215 25.08 2.44 11.06
C GLU A 215 25.16 0.91 11.11
N SER A 216 26.23 0.36 11.68
CA SER A 216 26.40 -1.09 11.87
C SER A 216 25.49 -1.72 12.94
N LEU A 217 24.73 -0.91 13.68
CA LEU A 217 23.73 -1.37 14.66
C LEU A 217 22.29 -1.07 14.22
N ALA A 218 22.11 -0.22 13.20
CA ALA A 218 20.81 0.16 12.66
C ALA A 218 20.27 -0.93 11.73
N LEU A 219 19.22 -1.62 12.19
CA LEU A 219 18.54 -2.67 11.43
C LEU A 219 17.25 -2.14 10.78
N SER A 220 16.20 -2.94 10.73
CA SER A 220 14.89 -2.57 10.19
C SER A 220 13.82 -2.45 11.27
N ARG A 221 12.71 -1.77 10.94
CA ARG A 221 11.53 -1.60 11.81
C ARG A 221 10.23 -1.64 11.03
N VAL A 222 9.13 -1.95 11.70
CA VAL A 222 7.76 -1.91 11.17
C VAL A 222 7.26 -0.46 11.20
N SER A 223 6.82 0.08 10.06
CA SER A 223 6.37 1.48 9.96
C SER A 223 4.85 1.68 10.11
N ASN A 224 4.09 0.58 10.12
CA ASN A 224 2.64 0.55 10.31
C ASN A 224 2.21 -0.44 11.41
N ASP A 225 2.67 -0.24 12.64
CA ASP A 225 2.28 -0.94 13.87
C ASP A 225 0.78 -1.33 13.96
N LYS A 226 -0.13 -0.47 13.51
CA LYS A 226 -1.57 -0.76 13.46
C LYS A 226 -1.94 -2.02 12.68
N TRP A 227 -1.18 -2.39 11.65
CA TRP A 227 -1.36 -3.65 10.92
C TRP A 227 -1.07 -4.85 11.82
N PHE A 228 0.04 -4.78 12.57
CA PHE A 228 0.42 -5.81 13.54
C PHE A 228 -0.66 -6.00 14.62
N LEU A 229 -1.30 -4.91 15.04
CA LEU A 229 -2.36 -4.94 16.06
C LEU A 229 -3.71 -5.52 15.57
N LYS A 230 -3.89 -5.85 14.28
CA LYS A 230 -5.17 -6.37 13.76
C LYS A 230 -5.54 -7.78 14.27
N GLY A 231 -4.56 -8.63 14.58
CA GLY A 231 -4.81 -9.97 15.11
C GLY A 231 -3.72 -10.99 14.79
N GLY A 232 -3.95 -12.26 15.16
CA GLY A 232 -2.95 -13.33 15.06
C GLY A 232 -2.40 -13.56 13.64
N SER A 233 -3.23 -13.48 12.60
CA SER A 233 -2.77 -13.65 11.21
C SER A 233 -1.82 -12.53 10.79
N SER A 234 -2.13 -11.27 11.11
CA SER A 234 -1.26 -10.14 10.75
C SER A 234 0.03 -10.11 11.55
N GLN A 235 0.00 -10.54 12.82
CA GLN A 235 1.19 -10.73 13.64
C GLN A 235 2.12 -11.78 13.03
N GLN A 236 1.59 -12.95 12.64
CA GLN A 236 2.38 -14.02 12.02
C GLN A 236 3.02 -13.59 10.70
N ILE A 237 2.26 -12.93 9.81
CA ILE A 237 2.78 -12.39 8.55
C ILE A 237 3.89 -11.36 8.83
N THR A 238 3.63 -10.42 9.74
CA THR A 238 4.60 -9.36 10.08
C THR A 238 5.88 -9.94 10.67
N LEU A 239 5.81 -10.85 11.64
CA LEU A 239 6.99 -11.43 12.30
C LEU A 239 7.81 -12.31 11.34
N SER A 240 7.15 -13.03 10.44
CA SER A 240 7.82 -13.83 9.42
C SER A 240 8.60 -12.93 8.45
N ALA A 241 7.95 -11.90 7.92
CA ALA A 241 8.58 -10.91 7.06
C ALA A 241 9.69 -10.14 7.78
N TYR A 242 9.44 -9.69 9.02
CA TYR A 242 10.41 -8.97 9.85
C TYR A 242 11.68 -9.80 10.05
N SER A 243 11.57 -11.10 10.33
CA SER A 243 12.73 -11.99 10.48
C SER A 243 13.58 -12.06 9.21
N LEU A 244 12.96 -12.14 8.02
CA LEU A 244 13.66 -12.11 6.74
C LEU A 244 14.39 -10.79 6.53
N LEU A 245 13.71 -9.67 6.77
CA LEU A 245 14.28 -8.33 6.58
C LEU A 245 15.40 -8.04 7.58
N GLN A 246 15.22 -8.40 8.86
CA GLN A 246 16.25 -8.29 9.89
C GLN A 246 17.48 -9.11 9.53
N THR A 247 17.33 -10.30 8.95
CA THR A 247 18.46 -11.11 8.48
C THR A 247 19.23 -10.37 7.36
N ALA A 248 18.53 -9.78 6.40
CA ALA A 248 19.17 -8.99 5.33
C ALA A 248 19.88 -7.73 5.85
N TYR A 249 19.31 -7.05 6.84
CA TYR A 249 19.94 -5.90 7.50
C TYR A 249 21.13 -6.30 8.37
N LEU A 250 21.06 -7.44 9.05
CA LEU A 250 22.18 -7.98 9.81
C LEU A 250 23.36 -8.28 8.89
N ASP A 251 23.14 -9.00 7.79
CA ASP A 251 24.16 -9.22 6.77
C ASP A 251 24.77 -7.89 6.26
N TYR A 252 23.92 -6.91 5.92
CA TYR A 252 24.40 -5.61 5.49
C TYR A 252 25.25 -4.90 6.54
N SER A 253 24.74 -4.82 7.77
CA SER A 253 25.37 -4.10 8.88
C SER A 253 26.74 -4.65 9.24
N GLN A 254 26.97 -5.94 8.96
CA GLN A 254 28.26 -6.59 9.17
C GLN A 254 29.20 -6.50 7.96
N ASN A 255 28.69 -6.12 6.79
CA ASN A 255 29.42 -6.10 5.52
C ASN A 255 29.29 -4.76 4.76
N ILE A 256 29.08 -3.63 5.45
CA ILE A 256 28.75 -2.31 4.86
C ILE A 256 29.62 -1.95 3.65
N GLU A 257 30.95 -2.06 3.76
CA GLU A 257 31.89 -1.72 2.68
C GLU A 257 31.79 -2.68 1.48
N ALA A 258 31.64 -3.98 1.74
CA ALA A 258 31.43 -4.99 0.70
C ALA A 258 30.07 -4.78 0.00
N ARG A 259 29.06 -4.35 0.76
CA ARG A 259 27.73 -3.95 0.30
C ARG A 259 27.67 -2.54 -0.28
N LYS A 260 28.82 -1.86 -0.42
CA LYS A 260 28.95 -0.52 -1.00
C LYS A 260 27.97 0.48 -0.39
N ASP A 261 27.66 0.33 0.90
CA ASP A 261 26.73 1.15 1.67
C ASP A 261 25.26 1.18 1.19
N HIS A 262 24.89 0.44 0.14
CA HIS A 262 23.57 0.54 -0.50
C HIS A 262 22.92 -0.82 -0.79
N ILE A 263 23.69 -1.91 -0.80
CA ILE A 263 23.24 -3.19 -1.33
C ILE A 263 22.56 -4.02 -0.23
N ILE A 264 21.23 -4.07 -0.26
CA ILE A 264 20.37 -4.91 0.58
C ILE A 264 19.34 -5.58 -0.34
N PHE A 265 19.24 -6.90 -0.25
CA PHE A 265 18.28 -7.70 -0.99
C PHE A 265 17.52 -8.60 -0.01
N PRO A 266 16.29 -8.24 0.39
CA PRO A 266 15.55 -8.96 1.42
C PRO A 266 14.88 -10.24 0.91
N ASN A 267 14.64 -10.34 -0.39
CA ASN A 267 14.15 -11.56 -1.01
C ASN A 267 15.32 -12.52 -1.25
N ASN A 268 15.02 -13.83 -1.28
CA ASN A 268 15.94 -14.77 -1.90
C ASN A 268 16.24 -14.26 -3.33
N ARG A 269 17.47 -14.43 -3.82
CA ARG A 269 17.90 -13.88 -5.12
C ARG A 269 17.22 -14.56 -6.33
N GLU A 270 16.11 -15.27 -6.13
CA GLU A 270 15.26 -15.84 -7.16
C GLU A 270 14.32 -14.79 -7.75
N SER A 271 13.86 -13.83 -6.95
CA SER A 271 13.10 -12.67 -7.42
C SER A 271 14.03 -11.55 -7.90
N SER A 272 13.79 -11.00 -9.09
CA SER A 272 14.55 -9.87 -9.64
C SER A 272 14.05 -8.50 -9.18
N VAL A 273 12.94 -8.41 -8.44
CA VAL A 273 12.24 -7.12 -8.19
C VAL A 273 13.16 -6.05 -7.58
N PHE A 274 14.04 -6.44 -6.66
CA PHE A 274 15.01 -5.51 -6.06
C PHE A 274 16.21 -5.23 -6.96
N ASP A 275 16.64 -6.18 -7.78
CA ASP A 275 17.66 -5.96 -8.81
C ASP A 275 17.12 -4.94 -9.84
N ASP A 276 15.89 -5.13 -10.31
CA ASP A 276 15.20 -4.24 -11.25
C ASP A 276 15.03 -2.84 -10.68
N TYR A 277 14.60 -2.73 -9.42
CA TYR A 277 14.48 -1.46 -8.70
C TYR A 277 15.85 -0.77 -8.53
N PHE A 278 16.88 -1.52 -8.15
CA PHE A 278 18.24 -0.99 -8.02
C PHE A 278 18.74 -0.45 -9.35
N PHE A 279 18.55 -1.20 -10.45
CA PHE A 279 18.95 -0.78 -11.79
C PHE A 279 18.22 0.48 -12.24
N ALA A 280 16.90 0.54 -12.04
CA ALA A 280 16.08 1.70 -12.42
C ALA A 280 16.57 2.97 -11.71
N LEU A 281 16.75 2.93 -10.39
CA LEU A 281 17.28 4.07 -9.64
C LEU A 281 18.68 4.45 -10.11
N PHE A 282 19.53 3.48 -10.34
CA PHE A 282 20.89 3.73 -10.77
C PHE A 282 20.96 4.39 -12.16
N ALA A 283 20.09 3.98 -13.09
CA ALA A 283 19.93 4.61 -14.41
C ALA A 283 19.52 6.08 -14.31
N MET A 284 18.84 6.46 -13.23
CA MET A 284 18.34 7.81 -12.94
C MET A 284 19.20 8.59 -11.92
N ASN A 285 20.40 8.11 -11.59
CA ASN A 285 21.26 8.68 -10.51
C ASN A 285 20.61 8.71 -9.12
N GLY A 286 19.56 7.93 -8.88
CA GLY A 286 18.74 7.91 -7.65
C GLY A 286 19.30 7.05 -6.52
N MET A 287 20.63 6.96 -6.35
CA MET A 287 21.25 6.05 -5.37
C MET A 287 20.90 6.38 -3.92
N HIS A 288 20.45 7.61 -3.63
CA HIS A 288 20.12 8.02 -2.27
C HIS A 288 18.96 7.20 -1.68
N ALA A 289 17.99 6.78 -2.50
CA ALA A 289 16.90 5.87 -2.12
C ALA A 289 17.38 4.46 -1.73
N LEU A 290 18.61 4.09 -2.09
CA LEU A 290 19.17 2.77 -1.79
C LEU A 290 19.95 2.73 -0.47
N ARG A 291 20.17 3.88 0.18
CA ARG A 291 20.73 3.92 1.54
C ARG A 291 19.80 3.18 2.51
N PRO A 292 20.30 2.34 3.43
CA PRO A 292 19.48 1.48 4.28
C PRO A 292 18.37 2.22 5.04
N HIS A 293 18.64 3.43 5.51
CA HIS A 293 17.67 4.23 6.24
C HIS A 293 16.57 4.80 5.33
N ASN A 294 16.85 5.07 4.06
CA ASN A 294 15.87 5.54 3.08
C ASN A 294 15.05 4.40 2.47
N ARG A 295 15.48 3.15 2.64
CA ARG A 295 14.75 2.00 2.12
C ARG A 295 13.37 1.90 2.77
N ARG A 296 12.37 1.62 1.94
CA ARG A 296 10.99 1.35 2.33
C ARG A 296 10.54 0.06 1.65
N TYR A 297 9.80 -0.76 2.40
CA TYR A 297 9.43 -2.10 1.97
C TYR A 297 7.94 -2.35 2.23
N TYR A 298 7.30 -3.01 1.28
CA TYR A 298 5.99 -3.64 1.45
C TYR A 298 6.17 -5.14 1.38
N PHE A 299 5.55 -5.91 2.27
CA PHE A 299 5.54 -7.36 2.18
C PHE A 299 4.22 -7.85 1.60
N ASN A 300 4.29 -8.47 0.43
CA ASN A 300 3.12 -8.96 -0.28
C ASN A 300 2.82 -10.42 0.10
N SER A 301 1.74 -10.63 0.85
CA SER A 301 1.37 -11.96 1.34
C SER A 301 0.95 -12.94 0.24
N PHE A 302 0.45 -12.46 -0.91
CA PHE A 302 0.12 -13.32 -2.05
C PHE A 302 1.37 -13.90 -2.71
N THR A 303 2.47 -13.15 -2.74
CA THR A 303 3.72 -13.60 -3.35
C THR A 303 4.70 -14.18 -2.33
N ASN A 304 4.52 -13.88 -1.04
CA ASN A 304 5.45 -14.15 0.06
C ASN A 304 6.81 -13.46 -0.16
N LEU A 305 6.80 -12.28 -0.78
CA LEU A 305 7.99 -11.51 -1.15
C LEU A 305 7.85 -10.05 -0.73
N PHE A 306 8.99 -9.42 -0.46
CA PHE A 306 9.07 -7.97 -0.37
C PHE A 306 9.00 -7.32 -1.75
N GLU A 307 8.36 -6.16 -1.80
CA GLU A 307 8.39 -5.20 -2.90
C GLU A 307 9.03 -3.89 -2.41
N PRO A 308 9.90 -3.25 -3.22
CA PRO A 308 10.48 -1.96 -2.88
C PRO A 308 9.45 -0.84 -3.04
N VAL A 309 9.50 0.14 -2.13
CA VAL A 309 8.75 1.39 -2.23
C VAL A 309 9.71 2.55 -2.48
N TYR A 310 9.47 3.32 -3.55
CA TYR A 310 10.29 4.48 -3.89
C TYR A 310 10.17 5.58 -2.82
N TYR A 311 11.32 6.05 -2.33
CA TYR A 311 11.39 7.16 -1.39
C TYR A 311 12.78 7.81 -1.40
N ASP A 312 12.82 9.15 -1.46
CA ASP A 312 14.03 9.97 -1.31
C ASP A 312 15.20 9.55 -2.22
N GLY A 313 14.94 9.49 -3.53
CA GLY A 313 15.96 9.10 -4.51
C GLY A 313 17.05 10.15 -4.71
N ASN A 314 16.75 11.42 -4.43
CA ASN A 314 17.58 12.55 -4.81
C ASN A 314 17.98 12.46 -6.31
N ILE A 315 17.01 12.08 -7.14
CA ILE A 315 17.18 11.72 -8.54
C ILE A 315 17.77 12.89 -9.34
N ASN A 316 18.61 12.59 -10.33
CA ASN A 316 19.13 13.57 -11.27
C ASN A 316 19.12 12.99 -12.69
N LEU A 317 18.12 13.40 -13.48
CA LEU A 317 17.86 12.86 -14.81
C LEU A 317 18.62 13.59 -15.93
N HIS A 318 19.41 14.61 -15.59
CA HIS A 318 20.13 15.42 -16.57
C HIS A 318 21.63 15.23 -16.56
N GLU A 319 22.17 14.68 -15.48
CA GLU A 319 23.58 14.40 -15.35
C GLU A 319 23.96 13.05 -15.95
N LYS A 320 25.10 13.04 -16.65
CA LYS A 320 25.75 11.79 -17.04
C LYS A 320 26.24 11.09 -15.79
N VAL A 321 25.99 9.79 -15.69
CA VAL A 321 26.42 9.07 -14.50
C VAL A 321 27.93 8.89 -14.45
N SER A 322 28.50 8.99 -13.25
CA SER A 322 29.93 8.75 -13.00
C SER A 322 30.32 7.30 -13.30
N SER A 323 31.14 7.10 -14.33
CA SER A 323 31.52 5.77 -14.83
C SER A 323 32.28 4.91 -13.81
N LYS A 324 33.13 5.51 -12.96
CA LYS A 324 33.97 4.82 -11.97
C LYS A 324 33.20 4.34 -10.74
N LYS A 325 32.41 5.23 -10.12
CA LYS A 325 31.54 4.83 -9.00
C LYS A 325 30.55 3.75 -9.46
N ALA A 326 30.05 3.89 -10.69
CA ALA A 326 29.07 2.96 -11.21
C ALA A 326 29.58 1.51 -11.36
N GLU A 327 30.84 1.33 -11.71
CA GLU A 327 31.43 0.01 -11.93
C GLU A 327 31.49 -0.82 -10.63
N ALA A 328 31.83 -0.19 -9.51
CA ALA A 328 31.86 -0.87 -8.21
C ALA A 328 30.48 -1.38 -7.76
N TYR A 329 29.41 -0.61 -7.98
CA TYR A 329 28.04 -1.04 -7.68
C TYR A 329 27.59 -2.17 -8.57
N ILE A 330 27.83 -2.05 -9.89
CA ILE A 330 27.45 -3.07 -10.86
C ILE A 330 28.05 -4.44 -10.50
N ILE A 331 29.32 -4.47 -10.09
CA ILE A 331 30.03 -5.70 -9.71
C ILE A 331 29.40 -6.36 -8.47
N ASN A 332 28.89 -5.60 -7.51
CA ASN A 332 28.42 -6.17 -6.25
C ASN A 332 26.90 -6.37 -6.19
N ALA A 333 26.13 -5.66 -7.03
CA ALA A 333 24.66 -5.72 -6.99
C ALA A 333 24.08 -6.81 -7.89
N PHE A 334 24.58 -6.97 -9.12
CA PHE A 334 23.92 -7.75 -10.18
C PHE A 334 24.62 -9.07 -10.51
N LYS A 335 23.82 -10.13 -10.67
CA LYS A 335 24.26 -11.44 -11.16
C LYS A 335 24.82 -11.37 -12.58
N VAL A 336 25.73 -12.28 -12.93
CA VAL A 336 26.17 -12.46 -14.32
C VAL A 336 24.96 -12.82 -15.18
N GLY A 337 24.86 -12.18 -16.35
CA GLY A 337 23.74 -12.39 -17.28
C GLY A 337 22.45 -11.64 -16.91
N TYR A 338 22.43 -10.86 -15.83
CA TYR A 338 21.27 -10.01 -15.51
C TYR A 338 20.91 -9.11 -16.70
N LYS A 339 19.62 -9.09 -17.06
CA LYS A 339 19.05 -8.24 -18.10
C LYS A 339 18.00 -7.36 -17.47
N PHE A 340 18.15 -6.05 -17.61
CA PHE A 340 17.15 -5.11 -17.13
C PHE A 340 15.86 -5.27 -17.97
N PRO A 341 14.74 -5.71 -17.37
CA PRO A 341 13.54 -6.06 -18.13
C PRO A 341 12.88 -4.85 -18.81
N TYR A 342 13.08 -3.65 -18.26
CA TYR A 342 12.45 -2.41 -18.75
C TYR A 342 13.28 -1.66 -19.78
N ARG A 343 14.37 -2.24 -20.28
CA ARG A 343 15.23 -1.60 -21.29
C ARG A 343 14.46 -1.15 -22.53
N ASN A 344 13.56 -1.99 -23.03
CA ASN A 344 12.73 -1.65 -24.19
C ASN A 344 11.57 -0.70 -23.85
N THR A 345 11.12 -0.70 -22.60
CA THR A 345 10.04 0.17 -22.11
C THR A 345 10.40 1.65 -22.27
N PHE A 346 11.64 2.05 -21.95
CA PHE A 346 12.08 3.44 -22.12
C PHE A 346 12.29 3.87 -23.59
N LEU A 347 12.23 2.93 -24.53
CA LEU A 347 12.24 3.19 -25.98
C LEU A 347 10.82 3.17 -26.59
N ASP A 348 9.84 2.69 -25.83
CA ASP A 348 8.46 2.55 -26.28
C ASP A 348 7.75 3.92 -26.31
N LYS A 349 7.04 4.17 -27.41
CA LYS A 349 6.33 5.44 -27.62
C LYS A 349 5.12 5.59 -26.71
N LYS A 350 4.43 4.49 -26.39
CA LYS A 350 3.26 4.54 -25.51
C LYS A 350 3.71 4.90 -24.10
N PHE A 351 4.74 4.24 -23.58
CA PHE A 351 5.36 4.58 -22.29
C PHE A 351 5.80 6.04 -22.24
N ALA A 352 6.50 6.52 -23.27
CA ALA A 352 6.97 7.90 -23.32
C ALA A 352 5.81 8.92 -23.30
N ASN A 353 4.75 8.68 -24.08
CA ASN A 353 3.58 9.55 -24.11
C ASN A 353 2.83 9.55 -22.78
N THR A 354 2.53 8.38 -22.23
CA THR A 354 1.87 8.24 -20.92
C THR A 354 2.68 8.93 -19.83
N SER A 355 3.99 8.69 -19.75
CA SER A 355 4.86 9.31 -18.75
C SER A 355 4.93 10.83 -18.90
N LEU A 356 4.92 11.35 -20.13
CA LEU A 356 4.92 12.79 -20.39
C LEU A 356 3.60 13.44 -19.93
N ASP A 357 2.47 12.83 -20.26
CA ASP A 357 1.15 13.34 -19.85
C ASP A 357 1.00 13.33 -18.33
N GLU A 358 1.42 12.23 -17.67
CA GLU A 358 1.46 12.14 -16.22
C GLU A 358 2.39 13.18 -15.59
N PHE A 359 3.56 13.44 -16.19
CA PHE A 359 4.50 14.45 -15.72
C PHE A 359 3.92 15.87 -15.84
N LYS A 360 3.31 16.20 -16.98
CA LYS A 360 2.64 17.50 -17.22
C LYS A 360 1.52 17.76 -16.22
N ASN A 361 0.79 16.72 -15.81
CA ASN A 361 -0.25 16.84 -14.80
C ASN A 361 0.27 17.06 -13.36
N ARG A 362 1.59 17.04 -13.15
CA ARG A 362 2.24 17.11 -11.83
C ARG A 362 3.20 18.27 -11.67
N VAL A 363 3.28 19.15 -12.66
CA VAL A 363 4.19 20.30 -12.65
C VAL A 363 3.43 21.59 -12.93
N VAL A 364 3.95 22.71 -12.41
CA VAL A 364 3.34 24.03 -12.59
C VAL A 364 3.97 24.83 -13.75
N ILE A 365 5.03 24.29 -14.36
CA ILE A 365 5.70 24.88 -15.52
C ILE A 365 4.88 24.70 -16.80
N SER A 366 5.23 25.41 -17.87
CA SER A 366 4.50 25.28 -19.14
C SER A 366 4.63 23.86 -19.73
N ASP A 367 3.63 23.43 -20.50
CA ASP A 367 3.65 22.15 -21.20
C ASP A 367 4.88 22.00 -22.12
N GLU A 368 5.34 23.08 -22.74
CA GLU A 368 6.56 23.10 -23.56
C GLU A 368 7.82 22.93 -22.71
N GLU A 369 7.90 23.57 -21.55
CA GLU A 369 9.00 23.42 -20.60
C GLU A 369 9.07 22.01 -20.03
N ALA A 370 7.93 21.47 -19.60
CA ALA A 370 7.78 20.10 -19.14
C ALA A 370 8.24 19.11 -20.22
N LYS A 371 7.80 19.30 -21.46
CA LYS A 371 8.23 18.45 -22.58
C LYS A 371 9.74 18.53 -22.82
N ARG A 372 10.34 19.72 -22.83
CA ARG A 372 11.81 19.87 -23.02
C ARG A 372 12.59 19.17 -21.90
N PHE A 373 12.15 19.32 -20.65
CA PHE A 373 12.73 18.62 -19.50
C PHE A 373 12.63 17.11 -19.68
N PHE A 374 11.43 16.63 -19.99
CA PHE A 374 11.13 15.21 -20.19
C PHE A 374 11.97 14.58 -21.30
N ASP A 375 12.01 15.18 -22.49
CA ASP A 375 12.76 14.64 -23.63
C ASP A 375 14.25 14.47 -23.28
N LYS A 376 14.84 15.45 -22.59
CA LYS A 376 16.23 15.40 -22.13
C LYS A 376 16.43 14.30 -21.07
N ALA A 377 15.53 14.22 -20.10
CA ALA A 377 15.57 13.22 -19.03
C ALA A 377 15.44 11.79 -19.57
N LEU A 378 14.48 11.55 -20.47
CA LEU A 378 14.25 10.26 -21.11
C LEU A 378 15.46 9.85 -21.97
N SER A 379 16.01 10.78 -22.76
CA SER A 379 17.21 10.53 -23.57
C SER A 379 18.42 10.15 -22.69
N GLN A 380 18.67 10.91 -21.62
CA GLN A 380 19.80 10.63 -20.72
C GLN A 380 19.60 9.31 -19.96
N THR A 381 18.38 9.00 -19.52
CA THR A 381 18.06 7.73 -18.84
C THR A 381 18.32 6.54 -19.77
N ASN A 382 17.88 6.63 -21.04
CA ASN A 382 18.18 5.62 -22.07
C ASN A 382 19.70 5.42 -22.26
N ILE A 383 20.47 6.51 -22.35
CA ILE A 383 21.94 6.42 -22.45
C ILE A 383 22.53 5.69 -21.22
N SER A 384 22.04 5.99 -20.02
CA SER A 384 22.49 5.34 -18.78
C SER A 384 22.17 3.84 -18.78
N ILE A 385 20.94 3.45 -19.14
CA ILE A 385 20.50 2.05 -19.24
C ILE A 385 21.43 1.27 -20.17
N GLU A 386 21.67 1.78 -21.38
CA GLU A 386 22.54 1.13 -22.37
C GLU A 386 23.98 0.99 -21.86
N SER A 387 24.50 2.04 -21.22
CA SER A 387 25.85 2.04 -20.66
C SER A 387 26.03 0.95 -19.60
N TYR A 388 25.05 0.81 -18.70
CA TYR A 388 25.11 -0.15 -17.61
C TYR A 388 24.85 -1.58 -18.06
N GLN A 389 23.87 -1.79 -18.93
CA GLN A 389 23.63 -3.12 -19.48
C GLN A 389 24.87 -3.63 -20.21
N LYS A 390 25.55 -2.78 -21.00
CA LYS A 390 26.81 -3.14 -21.68
C LYS A 390 27.94 -3.50 -20.69
N LYS A 391 27.99 -2.85 -19.53
CA LYS A 391 28.97 -3.18 -18.48
C LYS A 391 28.66 -4.52 -17.81
N ILE A 392 27.39 -4.79 -17.52
CA ILE A 392 26.92 -6.08 -16.97
C ILE A 392 27.20 -7.21 -17.97
N ASP A 393 26.92 -6.99 -19.25
CA ASP A 393 27.07 -7.99 -20.32
C ASP A 393 28.52 -8.42 -20.56
N LYS A 394 29.48 -7.53 -20.30
CA LYS A 394 30.92 -7.83 -20.44
C LYS A 394 31.49 -8.64 -19.28
N ARG A 395 30.70 -8.89 -18.24
CA ARG A 395 31.18 -9.54 -17.02
C ARG A 395 31.22 -11.05 -17.18
N ALA A 396 32.40 -11.63 -16.94
CA ALA A 396 32.60 -13.08 -17.01
C ALA A 396 32.33 -13.82 -15.67
N VAL A 397 32.40 -13.15 -14.52
CA VAL A 397 32.32 -13.81 -13.19
C VAL A 397 31.53 -12.97 -12.19
N PHE A 398 30.54 -13.59 -11.53
CA PHE A 398 29.80 -13.00 -10.41
C PHE A 398 30.58 -13.23 -9.11
N SER A 399 30.70 -12.20 -8.26
CA SER A 399 31.61 -12.22 -7.10
C SER A 399 30.91 -12.17 -5.74
N SER A 400 29.59 -12.36 -5.66
CA SER A 400 28.89 -12.25 -4.38
C SER A 400 27.90 -13.39 -4.14
N GLU A 401 28.43 -14.57 -3.86
CA GLU A 401 27.77 -15.48 -2.92
C GLU A 401 28.37 -15.17 -1.54
N PHE A 402 27.61 -14.45 -0.72
CA PHE A 402 27.97 -14.25 0.68
C PHE A 402 27.06 -15.17 1.49
N GLU A 403 27.63 -16.23 2.06
CA GLU A 403 26.91 -17.07 3.01
C GLU A 403 26.69 -16.30 4.32
N VAL A 404 25.43 -16.21 4.75
CA VAL A 404 25.04 -15.63 6.03
C VAL A 404 25.41 -16.65 7.11
N SER A 405 26.57 -16.50 7.73
CA SER A 405 27.02 -17.41 8.79
C SER A 405 26.42 -17.04 10.15
N VAL A 406 26.26 -18.04 11.03
CA VAL A 406 25.83 -17.89 12.44
C VAL A 406 26.67 -16.84 13.21
N SER A 407 27.89 -16.55 12.75
CA SER A 407 28.79 -15.54 13.35
C SER A 407 28.33 -14.07 13.22
N ILE A 408 27.32 -13.78 12.40
CA ILE A 408 26.86 -12.41 12.14
C ILE A 408 26.18 -11.79 13.37
N GLN A 409 25.41 -12.57 14.12
CA GLN A 409 24.78 -12.09 15.37
C GLN A 409 25.85 -11.81 16.44
N ASP A 410 26.83 -12.70 16.60
CA ASP A 410 27.96 -12.48 17.53
C ASP A 410 28.77 -11.24 17.16
N SER A 411 28.98 -11.00 15.86
CA SER A 411 29.67 -9.81 15.35
C SER A 411 28.89 -8.53 15.67
N TYR A 412 27.55 -8.55 15.52
CA TYR A 412 26.69 -7.45 15.92
C TYR A 412 26.80 -7.17 17.43
N LEU A 413 26.68 -8.20 18.26
CA LEU A 413 26.76 -8.08 19.73
C LEU A 413 28.13 -7.55 20.18
N LYS A 414 29.21 -7.97 19.52
CA LYS A 414 30.55 -7.46 19.76
C LYS A 414 30.63 -5.96 19.45
N LYS A 415 30.17 -5.52 18.28
CA LYS A 415 30.12 -4.10 17.91
C LYS A 415 29.28 -3.28 18.88
N GLN A 416 28.11 -3.78 19.27
CA GLN A 416 27.26 -3.10 20.25
C GLN A 416 28.02 -2.85 21.57
N LYS A 417 28.76 -3.86 22.04
CA LYS A 417 29.61 -3.75 23.24
C LYS A 417 30.77 -2.77 23.04
N GLU A 418 31.41 -2.78 21.88
CA GLU A 418 32.51 -1.86 21.53
C GLU A 418 32.05 -0.41 21.51
N PHE A 419 30.89 -0.13 20.93
CA PHE A 419 30.28 1.20 20.95
C PHE A 419 29.70 1.57 22.31
N GLY A 420 29.43 0.61 23.20
CA GLY A 420 28.81 0.87 24.50
C GLY A 420 27.33 1.27 24.41
N VAL A 421 26.64 0.88 23.32
CA VAL A 421 25.22 1.20 23.12
C VAL A 421 24.35 0.35 24.04
N LYS A 422 23.54 1.02 24.86
CA LYS A 422 22.58 0.37 25.76
C LYS A 422 21.35 -0.09 24.98
N GLN A 423 21.29 -1.38 24.68
CA GLN A 423 20.18 -2.02 23.96
C GLN A 423 20.04 -3.47 24.42
N THR A 424 18.79 -3.91 24.59
CA THR A 424 18.46 -5.30 24.89
C THR A 424 18.11 -6.03 23.60
N ASN A 425 18.84 -7.11 23.29
CA ASN A 425 18.51 -7.96 22.14
C ASN A 425 17.72 -9.16 22.61
N ILE A 426 16.63 -9.44 21.91
CA ILE A 426 15.71 -10.54 22.21
C ILE A 426 15.43 -11.35 20.95
N THR A 427 15.07 -12.61 21.12
CA THR A 427 14.63 -13.52 20.06
C THR A 427 13.26 -14.07 20.41
N LEU A 428 12.36 -14.14 19.43
CA LEU A 428 11.04 -14.74 19.63
C LEU A 428 11.18 -16.25 19.82
N SER A 429 10.71 -16.76 20.96
CA SER A 429 10.74 -18.20 21.27
C SER A 429 9.43 -18.91 20.98
N GLU A 430 8.29 -18.27 21.27
CA GLU A 430 6.97 -18.87 21.16
C GLU A 430 5.89 -17.79 21.05
N ILE A 431 4.87 -18.04 20.24
CA ILE A 431 3.65 -17.23 20.14
C ILE A 431 2.58 -17.95 20.98
N THR A 432 1.97 -17.25 21.94
CA THR A 432 0.90 -17.79 22.79
C THR A 432 -0.43 -17.09 22.48
N GLU A 433 -1.55 -17.59 23.01
CA GLU A 433 -2.85 -16.95 22.83
C GLU A 433 -2.90 -15.52 23.41
N SER A 434 -2.11 -15.24 24.45
CA SER A 434 -2.12 -13.97 25.19
C SER A 434 -0.94 -13.05 24.89
N GLY A 435 -0.02 -13.42 23.97
CA GLY A 435 1.15 -12.61 23.64
C GLY A 435 2.34 -13.43 23.13
N PHE A 436 3.54 -13.02 23.55
CA PHE A 436 4.79 -13.51 22.96
C PHE A 436 5.82 -13.83 24.03
N ASN A 437 6.37 -15.03 23.97
CA ASN A 437 7.49 -15.43 24.79
C ASN A 437 8.79 -15.14 24.04
N VAL A 438 9.67 -14.35 24.65
CA VAL A 438 10.96 -13.95 24.08
C VAL A 438 12.10 -14.38 25.00
N LEU A 439 13.27 -14.61 24.42
CA LEU A 439 14.51 -14.92 25.13
C LEU A 439 15.49 -13.78 24.90
N ASN A 440 16.16 -13.30 25.95
CA ASN A 440 17.31 -12.42 25.76
C ASN A 440 18.57 -13.21 25.37
N VAL A 441 19.66 -12.51 25.08
CA VAL A 441 20.95 -13.13 24.70
C VAL A 441 21.55 -14.05 25.78
N ASN A 442 21.12 -13.92 27.04
CA ASN A 442 21.54 -14.79 28.14
C ASN A 442 20.61 -16.02 28.32
N GLY A 443 19.56 -16.14 27.50
CA GLY A 443 18.56 -17.21 27.60
C GLY A 443 17.47 -16.96 28.65
N GLU A 444 17.37 -15.75 29.22
CA GLU A 444 16.31 -15.42 30.16
C GLU A 444 14.99 -15.19 29.41
N LYS A 445 13.93 -15.84 29.89
CA LYS A 445 12.60 -15.80 29.28
C LYS A 445 11.79 -14.62 29.82
N HIS A 446 11.18 -13.87 28.91
CA HIS A 446 10.24 -12.80 29.20
C HIS A 446 8.96 -12.98 28.38
N SER A 447 7.83 -12.53 28.91
CA SER A 447 6.58 -12.47 28.16
C SER A 447 6.27 -11.02 27.81
N LEU A 448 5.92 -10.77 26.57
CA LEU A 448 5.49 -9.48 26.05
C LEU A 448 4.03 -9.57 25.60
N THR A 449 3.27 -8.54 25.89
CA THR A 449 1.93 -8.33 25.30
C THR A 449 2.04 -8.01 23.81
N VAL A 450 0.89 -8.01 23.12
CA VAL A 450 0.82 -7.62 21.70
C VAL A 450 1.28 -6.17 21.52
N GLU A 451 0.85 -5.27 22.39
CA GLU A 451 1.20 -3.86 22.35
C GLU A 451 2.70 -3.65 22.64
N GLU A 452 3.26 -4.38 23.61
CA GLU A 452 4.69 -4.28 23.92
C GLU A 452 5.55 -4.80 22.77
N LEU A 453 5.21 -5.93 22.14
CA LEU A 453 5.98 -6.41 20.99
C LEU A 453 5.80 -5.49 19.77
N ALA A 454 4.62 -4.88 19.57
CA ALA A 454 4.40 -3.90 18.52
C ALA A 454 5.38 -2.73 18.64
N LEU A 455 5.53 -2.16 19.85
CA LEU A 455 6.50 -1.08 20.13
C LEU A 455 7.95 -1.52 19.89
N VAL A 456 8.30 -2.76 20.28
CA VAL A 456 9.65 -3.30 20.04
C VAL A 456 9.93 -3.38 18.54
N VAL A 457 9.00 -3.87 17.70
CA VAL A 457 9.26 -4.01 16.26
C VAL A 457 9.10 -2.69 15.48
N SER A 458 8.35 -1.71 15.98
CA SER A 458 8.10 -0.44 15.29
C SER A 458 9.05 0.68 15.67
N ASP A 459 9.33 0.82 16.97
CA ASP A 459 10.08 1.95 17.54
C ASP A 459 11.42 1.52 18.12
N ASN A 460 11.68 0.21 18.23
CA ASN A 460 12.82 -0.36 18.93
C ASN A 460 12.90 0.10 20.39
N GLU A 461 11.75 0.36 21.03
CA GLU A 461 11.67 0.94 22.37
C GLU A 461 10.58 0.26 23.20
N LEU A 462 10.91 -0.01 24.48
CA LEU A 462 9.96 -0.49 25.48
C LEU A 462 10.38 0.07 26.85
N LYS A 463 9.46 0.75 27.53
CA LYS A 463 9.68 1.33 28.88
C LYS A 463 10.97 2.17 28.96
N ASP A 464 11.11 3.12 28.03
CA ASP A 464 12.27 4.03 27.88
C ASP A 464 13.62 3.33 27.64
N SER A 465 13.60 2.03 27.29
CA SER A 465 14.78 1.23 26.99
C SER A 465 14.74 0.76 25.55
N ARG A 466 15.90 0.75 24.89
CA ARG A 466 16.00 0.29 23.50
C ARG A 466 16.01 -1.24 23.43
N TYR A 467 15.16 -1.80 22.58
CA TYR A 467 15.09 -3.23 22.28
C TYR A 467 15.33 -3.49 20.81
N THR A 468 15.84 -4.67 20.49
CA THR A 468 15.90 -5.14 19.10
C THR A 468 15.56 -6.62 19.06
N LEU A 469 14.60 -6.95 18.19
CA LEU A 469 14.21 -8.32 17.94
C LEU A 469 15.10 -8.92 16.84
N PHE A 470 15.90 -9.91 17.21
CA PHE A 470 16.73 -10.67 16.28
C PHE A 470 15.91 -11.74 15.54
N PRO A 471 16.32 -12.08 14.31
CA PRO A 471 15.70 -13.16 13.58
C PRO A 471 15.95 -14.48 14.32
N ASN A 472 14.89 -15.27 14.49
CA ASN A 472 15.04 -16.63 14.98
C ASN A 472 15.36 -17.53 13.78
N THR A 473 16.50 -18.21 13.81
CA THR A 473 17.10 -18.86 12.64
C THR A 473 16.35 -20.10 12.13
N ILE A 474 15.36 -20.67 12.83
CA ILE A 474 14.97 -22.07 12.57
C ILE A 474 13.46 -22.43 12.49
N SER A 475 12.47 -21.68 13.00
CA SER A 475 11.15 -22.33 13.23
C SER A 475 9.97 -21.97 12.33
N ASN A 476 9.82 -20.72 11.84
CA ASN A 476 8.51 -20.28 11.37
C ASN A 476 8.31 -20.33 9.85
N VAL A 477 9.31 -19.96 9.05
CA VAL A 477 9.20 -19.99 7.57
C VAL A 477 9.16 -21.44 7.06
N GLU A 478 10.04 -22.32 7.56
CA GLU A 478 10.05 -23.74 7.19
C GLU A 478 8.77 -24.47 7.61
N LYS A 479 8.19 -24.12 8.78
CA LYS A 479 6.88 -24.68 9.19
C LYS A 479 5.74 -24.20 8.29
N LEU A 480 5.70 -22.92 7.92
CA LEU A 480 4.66 -22.37 7.04
C LEU A 480 4.68 -23.03 5.65
N ASP A 481 5.86 -23.28 5.10
CA ASP A 481 6.03 -23.98 3.81
C ASP A 481 5.62 -25.47 3.91
N SER A 482 5.82 -26.13 5.06
CA SER A 482 5.46 -27.55 5.23
C SER A 482 3.96 -27.85 5.22
N GLU A 483 3.12 -26.82 5.36
CA GLU A 483 1.65 -26.91 5.41
C GLU A 483 0.97 -26.47 4.09
N VAL A 484 1.75 -26.10 3.07
CA VAL A 484 1.27 -25.64 1.76
C VAL A 484 1.79 -26.57 0.66
N THR A 485 0.90 -26.94 -0.26
CA THR A 485 1.27 -27.63 -1.50
C THR A 485 1.38 -26.61 -2.63
N ARG A 486 2.42 -26.72 -3.47
CA ARG A 486 2.66 -25.85 -4.61
C ARG A 486 2.73 -26.66 -5.91
N LEU A 487 1.97 -26.23 -6.92
CA LEU A 487 1.95 -26.82 -8.27
C LEU A 487 2.28 -25.74 -9.30
N GLN A 488 3.31 -25.94 -10.13
CA GLN A 488 3.59 -25.03 -11.25
C GLN A 488 2.75 -25.42 -12.47
N LEU A 489 1.72 -24.64 -12.76
CA LEU A 489 0.76 -24.89 -13.84
C LEU A 489 0.30 -23.56 -14.45
N PHE A 490 -0.18 -23.61 -15.69
CA PHE A 490 -0.81 -22.47 -16.36
C PHE A 490 0.07 -21.20 -16.48
N GLY A 491 1.39 -21.37 -16.52
CA GLY A 491 2.36 -20.27 -16.60
C GLY A 491 2.65 -19.57 -15.27
N GLY A 492 2.02 -20.01 -14.18
CA GLY A 492 2.24 -19.51 -12.82
C GLY A 492 2.27 -20.66 -11.82
N ASP A 493 1.64 -20.48 -10.67
CA ASP A 493 1.50 -21.54 -9.68
C ASP A 493 0.14 -21.56 -8.97
N ILE A 494 -0.20 -22.75 -8.47
CA ILE A 494 -1.33 -22.99 -7.59
C ILE A 494 -0.76 -23.36 -6.23
N LEU A 495 -1.15 -22.60 -5.20
CA LEU A 495 -0.81 -22.87 -3.81
C LEU A 495 -2.08 -23.26 -3.08
N HIS A 496 -2.02 -24.28 -2.22
CA HIS A 496 -3.17 -24.65 -1.42
C HIS A 496 -2.79 -25.27 -0.09
N SER A 497 -3.72 -25.28 0.86
CA SER A 497 -3.54 -26.01 2.12
C SER A 497 -3.32 -27.50 1.85
N LYS A 498 -2.46 -28.12 2.66
CA LYS A 498 -2.05 -29.53 2.50
C LYS A 498 -3.20 -30.54 2.42
N ASN A 499 -4.33 -30.27 3.08
CA ASN A 499 -5.45 -31.20 3.15
C ASN A 499 -6.48 -30.99 2.03
N LEU A 500 -6.39 -29.92 1.25
CA LEU A 500 -7.32 -29.65 0.15
C LEU A 500 -7.23 -30.73 -0.94
N SER A 501 -8.37 -31.20 -1.42
CA SER A 501 -8.45 -32.05 -2.62
C SER A 501 -8.53 -31.17 -3.87
N LEU A 502 -7.62 -31.41 -4.82
CA LEU A 502 -7.51 -30.70 -6.09
C LEU A 502 -7.34 -31.71 -7.23
N GLU A 503 -8.30 -31.74 -8.14
CA GLU A 503 -8.30 -32.59 -9.35
C GLU A 503 -8.31 -31.71 -10.61
N ILE A 504 -7.43 -32.00 -11.56
CA ILE A 504 -7.28 -31.23 -12.80
C ILE A 504 -7.41 -32.16 -14.01
N ASP A 505 -8.50 -32.00 -14.75
CA ASP A 505 -8.73 -32.68 -16.04
C ASP A 505 -8.35 -31.75 -17.19
N GLN A 506 -7.17 -32.01 -17.77
CA GLN A 506 -6.61 -31.24 -18.89
C GLN A 506 -7.40 -31.40 -20.19
N VAL A 507 -8.03 -32.55 -20.40
CA VAL A 507 -8.77 -32.85 -21.65
C VAL A 507 -10.13 -32.17 -21.61
N ALA A 508 -10.86 -32.32 -20.50
CA ALA A 508 -12.15 -31.68 -20.31
C ALA A 508 -12.04 -30.18 -19.95
N LYS A 509 -10.83 -29.69 -19.66
CA LYS A 509 -10.56 -28.35 -19.10
C LYS A 509 -11.37 -28.05 -17.85
N LYS A 510 -11.34 -28.98 -16.88
CA LYS A 510 -12.03 -28.86 -15.59
C LYS A 510 -11.06 -28.91 -14.43
N ILE A 511 -11.29 -28.06 -13.43
CA ILE A 511 -10.59 -28.07 -12.14
C ILE A 511 -11.64 -28.25 -11.06
N GLN A 512 -11.51 -29.31 -10.26
CA GLN A 512 -12.41 -29.62 -9.15
C GLN A 512 -11.65 -29.51 -7.84
N ILE A 513 -12.25 -28.79 -6.88
CA ILE A 513 -11.61 -28.39 -5.64
C ILE A 513 -12.57 -28.67 -4.50
N GLN A 514 -12.13 -29.38 -3.47
CA GLN A 514 -12.95 -29.75 -2.32
C GLN A 514 -12.22 -29.46 -1.01
N GLN A 515 -12.83 -28.64 -0.15
CA GLN A 515 -12.38 -28.47 1.23
C GLN A 515 -12.58 -29.75 2.03
N GLN A 516 -11.60 -30.10 2.85
CA GLN A 516 -11.74 -31.12 3.90
C GLN A 516 -12.09 -30.47 5.25
N THR A 517 -11.66 -29.22 5.45
CA THR A 517 -11.92 -28.38 6.62
C THR A 517 -12.25 -26.95 6.19
N SER A 518 -12.95 -26.19 7.04
CA SER A 518 -13.27 -24.78 6.77
C SER A 518 -12.05 -23.87 6.68
N LYS A 519 -10.87 -24.35 7.11
CA LYS A 519 -9.58 -23.63 7.04
C LYS A 519 -8.83 -23.88 5.73
N ASP A 520 -9.33 -24.77 4.87
CA ASP A 520 -8.68 -25.08 3.59
C ASP A 520 -8.89 -23.95 2.57
N TRP A 521 -7.87 -23.68 1.77
CA TRP A 521 -7.89 -22.60 0.79
C TRP A 521 -7.00 -22.95 -0.40
N VAL A 522 -7.25 -22.29 -1.53
CA VAL A 522 -6.45 -22.37 -2.76
C VAL A 522 -6.22 -20.99 -3.34
N LEU A 523 -5.03 -20.76 -3.89
CA LEU A 523 -4.60 -19.56 -4.58
C LEU A 523 -4.05 -19.93 -5.95
N PHE A 524 -4.66 -19.37 -6.99
CA PHE A 524 -4.15 -19.35 -8.35
C PHE A 524 -3.36 -18.05 -8.55
N ARG A 525 -2.05 -18.14 -8.76
CA ARG A 525 -1.14 -16.99 -8.77
C ARG A 525 -0.36 -16.88 -10.07
N HIS A 526 -0.43 -15.72 -10.71
CA HIS A 526 0.20 -15.43 -12.01
C HIS A 526 -0.21 -16.40 -13.14
N VAL A 527 -1.38 -17.03 -13.04
CA VAL A 527 -1.83 -18.03 -14.02
C VAL A 527 -2.57 -17.39 -15.19
N SER A 528 -2.54 -18.05 -16.35
CA SER A 528 -3.36 -17.72 -17.52
C SER A 528 -4.33 -18.86 -17.83
N LEU A 529 -5.62 -18.58 -17.70
CA LEU A 529 -6.69 -19.57 -17.83
C LEU A 529 -7.53 -19.29 -19.08
N LYS A 530 -7.55 -20.24 -20.02
CA LYS A 530 -8.33 -20.18 -21.25
C LYS A 530 -9.32 -21.35 -21.40
N ASN A 531 -10.62 -21.05 -21.45
CA ASN A 531 -11.72 -22.01 -21.61
C ASN A 531 -11.80 -23.04 -20.47
N TRP A 532 -11.42 -22.67 -19.25
CA TRP A 532 -11.46 -23.56 -18.08
C TRP A 532 -12.76 -23.42 -17.30
N SER A 533 -13.23 -24.53 -16.74
CA SER A 533 -14.29 -24.56 -15.74
C SER A 533 -13.72 -24.96 -14.39
N ILE A 534 -13.88 -24.10 -13.38
CA ILE A 534 -13.37 -24.28 -12.02
C ILE A 534 -14.58 -24.45 -11.10
N SER A 535 -14.60 -25.54 -10.34
CA SER A 535 -15.64 -25.83 -9.36
C SER A 535 -15.03 -26.04 -7.98
N PHE A 536 -15.50 -25.27 -7.01
CA PHE A 536 -15.14 -25.36 -5.62
C PHE A 536 -16.32 -25.84 -4.77
N THR A 537 -16.08 -26.80 -3.90
CA THR A 537 -17.07 -27.29 -2.95
C THR A 537 -16.48 -27.18 -1.55
N GLY A 538 -17.13 -26.41 -0.69
CA GLY A 538 -16.69 -26.20 0.67
C GLY A 538 -17.07 -27.34 1.62
N SER A 539 -16.61 -27.24 2.86
CA SER A 539 -16.98 -28.20 3.90
C SER A 539 -18.26 -27.74 4.58
N ASN A 540 -19.31 -28.57 4.59
CA ASN A 540 -20.61 -28.28 5.23
C ASN A 540 -20.56 -28.17 6.77
N LYS A 541 -19.35 -28.09 7.36
CA LYS A 541 -19.11 -27.94 8.79
C LYS A 541 -18.96 -26.45 9.08
N SER A 542 -19.87 -25.92 9.91
CA SER A 542 -19.80 -24.54 10.40
C SER A 542 -18.42 -24.23 10.98
N LEU A 543 -17.91 -23.03 10.71
CA LEU A 543 -16.83 -22.45 11.51
C LEU A 543 -17.24 -22.56 12.99
N PRO A 544 -16.37 -23.04 13.90
CA PRO A 544 -16.68 -23.10 15.33
C PRO A 544 -17.19 -21.75 15.82
N SER A 545 -18.31 -21.72 16.55
CA SER A 545 -18.95 -20.50 17.06
C SER A 545 -18.06 -19.67 17.99
N ASP A 546 -16.99 -20.26 18.53
CA ASP A 546 -15.99 -19.57 19.36
C ASP A 546 -14.89 -18.88 18.52
N GLU A 547 -14.80 -19.16 17.21
CA GLU A 547 -13.95 -18.44 16.26
C GLU A 547 -14.75 -17.32 15.57
N ALA A 548 -15.37 -16.43 16.36
CA ALA A 548 -15.63 -15.07 15.88
C ALA A 548 -14.28 -14.41 15.63
N GLN A 549 -13.60 -14.77 14.53
CA GLN A 549 -12.27 -14.27 14.24
C GLN A 549 -12.39 -12.75 14.14
N THR A 550 -11.74 -12.05 15.08
CA THR A 550 -11.59 -10.60 15.04
C THR A 550 -10.89 -10.13 13.75
N GLN A 551 -10.32 -11.07 12.99
CA GLN A 551 -9.58 -10.88 11.76
C GLN A 551 -10.16 -11.74 10.63
N ARG A 552 -10.36 -11.13 9.46
CA ARG A 552 -11.08 -11.76 8.34
C ARG A 552 -10.22 -12.52 7.33
N PHE A 553 -8.89 -12.52 7.51
CA PHE A 553 -7.96 -13.21 6.64
C PHE A 553 -7.11 -14.24 7.38
N ASN A 554 -6.74 -15.29 6.67
CA ASN A 554 -5.90 -16.35 7.21
C ASN A 554 -4.42 -15.89 7.37
N ARG A 555 -3.57 -16.71 7.99
CA ARG A 555 -2.14 -16.40 8.19
C ARG A 555 -1.30 -16.24 6.90
N TYR A 556 -1.89 -16.47 5.73
CA TYR A 556 -1.29 -16.23 4.41
C TYR A 556 -1.84 -14.96 3.74
N GLY A 557 -2.73 -14.21 4.41
CA GLY A 557 -3.32 -12.97 3.89
C GLY A 557 -4.50 -13.18 2.94
N MET A 558 -5.00 -14.41 2.79
CA MET A 558 -6.16 -14.71 1.95
C MET A 558 -7.44 -14.53 2.75
N THR A 559 -8.46 -13.95 2.10
CA THR A 559 -9.83 -13.84 2.61
C THR A 559 -10.75 -14.88 1.97
N GLY A 560 -10.47 -15.21 0.71
CA GLY A 560 -11.22 -16.19 -0.05
C GLY A 560 -10.87 -17.64 0.27
N CYS A 561 -11.84 -18.52 0.01
CA CYS A 561 -11.61 -19.95 -0.12
C CYS A 561 -10.92 -20.30 -1.45
N LEU A 562 -11.46 -19.76 -2.55
CA LEU A 562 -10.89 -19.82 -3.89
C LEU A 562 -10.35 -18.44 -4.26
N ASN A 563 -9.03 -18.32 -4.35
CA ASN A 563 -8.36 -17.04 -4.57
C ASN A 563 -7.68 -17.01 -5.95
N PHE A 564 -7.74 -15.86 -6.61
CA PHE A 564 -7.01 -15.58 -7.84
C PHE A 564 -6.20 -14.30 -7.66
N TYR A 565 -4.89 -14.36 -7.88
CA TYR A 565 -4.01 -13.19 -7.79
C TYR A 565 -3.21 -13.04 -9.08
N GLN A 566 -3.30 -11.85 -9.71
CA GLN A 566 -2.65 -11.58 -10.99
C GLN A 566 -2.94 -12.64 -12.05
N THR A 567 -4.21 -13.06 -12.12
CA THR A 567 -4.69 -14.06 -13.07
C THR A 567 -5.21 -13.40 -14.34
N LYS A 568 -4.95 -14.04 -15.48
CA LYS A 568 -5.56 -13.69 -16.77
C LYS A 568 -6.68 -14.66 -17.11
N PHE A 569 -7.88 -14.15 -17.33
CA PHE A 569 -9.06 -14.94 -17.68
C PHE A 569 -9.41 -14.78 -19.17
N GLU A 570 -9.57 -15.88 -19.88
CA GLU A 570 -10.13 -15.92 -21.23
C GLU A 570 -11.23 -17.00 -21.29
N SER A 571 -12.49 -16.57 -21.24
CA SER A 571 -13.68 -17.43 -21.27
C SER A 571 -13.66 -18.51 -20.19
N VAL A 572 -13.52 -18.07 -18.93
CA VAL A 572 -13.44 -18.95 -17.76
C VAL A 572 -14.78 -19.01 -17.05
N LYS A 573 -15.13 -20.18 -16.52
CA LYS A 573 -16.31 -20.39 -15.66
C LYS A 573 -15.85 -20.74 -14.26
N VAL A 574 -16.36 -20.03 -13.26
CA VAL A 574 -16.08 -20.28 -11.84
C VAL A 574 -17.38 -20.63 -11.14
N SER A 575 -17.36 -21.68 -10.33
CA SER A 575 -18.48 -22.06 -9.48
C SER A 575 -17.99 -22.40 -8.07
N ALA A 576 -18.71 -21.96 -7.05
CA ALA A 576 -18.42 -22.29 -5.66
C ALA A 576 -19.71 -22.62 -4.90
N VAL A 577 -19.66 -23.64 -4.05
CA VAL A 577 -20.80 -24.07 -3.23
C VAL A 577 -20.33 -24.27 -1.79
N ASP A 578 -21.11 -23.79 -0.81
CA ASP A 578 -20.85 -23.99 0.63
C ASP A 578 -19.49 -23.42 1.09
N GLY A 579 -19.04 -22.29 0.52
CA GLY A 579 -17.75 -21.67 0.84
C GLY A 579 -17.69 -21.19 2.29
N ALA A 580 -16.73 -21.72 3.07
CA ALA A 580 -16.63 -21.53 4.52
C ALA A 580 -15.56 -20.50 4.96
N CYS A 581 -15.20 -19.55 4.08
CA CYS A 581 -14.24 -18.47 4.34
C CYS A 581 -14.96 -17.11 4.41
N GLU A 582 -14.24 -16.00 4.57
CA GLU A 582 -14.87 -14.68 4.42
C GLU A 582 -15.46 -14.54 3.03
N ASP A 583 -14.63 -14.77 2.00
CA ASP A 583 -15.10 -14.77 0.61
C ASP A 583 -15.19 -16.20 0.10
N SER A 584 -16.25 -16.54 -0.64
CA SER A 584 -16.23 -17.81 -1.38
C SER A 584 -15.23 -17.76 -2.54
N VAL A 585 -15.20 -16.63 -3.25
CA VAL A 585 -14.25 -16.35 -4.34
C VAL A 585 -13.66 -14.95 -4.14
N ASN A 586 -12.33 -14.86 -4.10
CA ASN A 586 -11.59 -13.60 -4.05
C ASN A 586 -10.69 -13.46 -5.30
N ILE A 587 -10.79 -12.35 -6.00
CA ILE A 587 -10.00 -12.06 -7.22
C ILE A 587 -9.28 -10.73 -7.04
N VAL A 588 -7.95 -10.75 -7.07
CA VAL A 588 -7.12 -9.59 -6.76
C VAL A 588 -6.16 -9.29 -7.92
N ASN A 589 -6.09 -8.02 -8.32
CA ASN A 589 -5.17 -7.52 -9.35
C ASN A 589 -5.16 -8.37 -10.64
N SER A 590 -6.34 -8.82 -11.08
CA SER A 590 -6.52 -9.75 -12.19
C SER A 590 -7.24 -9.08 -13.36
N ASN A 591 -7.16 -9.67 -14.55
CA ASN A 591 -7.83 -9.11 -15.72
C ASN A 591 -8.37 -10.17 -16.69
N GLY A 592 -9.32 -9.75 -17.53
CA GLY A 592 -9.85 -10.56 -18.63
C GLY A 592 -11.35 -10.81 -18.55
N ASN A 593 -11.82 -11.90 -19.15
CA ASN A 593 -13.24 -12.22 -19.27
C ASN A 593 -13.61 -13.57 -18.64
N LEU A 594 -14.70 -13.55 -17.87
CA LEU A 594 -15.35 -14.71 -17.27
C LEU A 594 -16.72 -14.89 -17.92
N ASP A 595 -17.00 -16.10 -18.39
CA ASP A 595 -18.31 -16.43 -18.98
C ASP A 595 -19.37 -16.61 -17.88
N LEU A 596 -18.97 -17.10 -16.70
CA LEU A 596 -19.88 -17.36 -15.58
C LEU A 596 -19.12 -17.31 -14.25
N ILE A 597 -19.70 -16.64 -13.26
CA ILE A 597 -19.44 -16.91 -11.84
C ILE A 597 -20.75 -17.33 -11.18
N ARG A 598 -20.77 -18.52 -10.57
CA ARG A 598 -21.93 -19.04 -9.83
C ARG A 598 -21.56 -19.40 -8.40
N ILE A 599 -22.16 -18.73 -7.42
CA ILE A 599 -21.94 -19.01 -5.99
C ILE A 599 -23.24 -19.44 -5.34
N THR A 600 -23.19 -20.46 -4.47
CA THR A 600 -24.36 -20.92 -3.73
C THR A 600 -24.00 -21.21 -2.28
N ARG A 601 -24.76 -20.63 -1.34
CA ARG A 601 -24.56 -20.78 0.12
C ARG A 601 -23.15 -20.38 0.56
N ALA A 602 -22.76 -19.13 0.34
CA ALA A 602 -21.55 -18.55 0.90
C ALA A 602 -21.73 -18.25 2.39
N TYR A 603 -20.70 -18.53 3.20
CA TYR A 603 -20.73 -18.25 4.65
C TYR A 603 -20.84 -16.75 4.96
N ALA A 604 -20.07 -15.91 4.28
CA ALA A 604 -20.15 -14.45 4.36
C ALA A 604 -20.28 -13.86 2.95
N ASP A 605 -19.21 -13.26 2.40
CA ASP A 605 -19.24 -12.64 1.07
C ASP A 605 -19.14 -13.73 -0.01
N ALA A 606 -19.94 -13.60 -1.06
CA ALA A 606 -19.94 -14.59 -2.14
C ALA A 606 -18.78 -14.34 -3.11
N ILE A 607 -18.61 -13.09 -3.55
CA ILE A 607 -17.61 -12.68 -4.54
C ILE A 607 -17.00 -11.37 -4.06
N ASP A 608 -15.68 -11.34 -3.92
CA ASP A 608 -14.89 -10.15 -3.66
C ASP A 608 -13.88 -9.97 -4.80
N ILE A 609 -13.87 -8.80 -5.46
CA ILE A 609 -12.92 -8.49 -6.55
C ILE A 609 -12.23 -7.15 -6.32
N ASP A 610 -10.94 -7.20 -6.03
CA ASP A 610 -10.10 -6.04 -5.73
C ASP A 610 -9.11 -5.72 -6.86
N PHE A 611 -8.90 -4.43 -7.12
CA PHE A 611 -7.86 -3.87 -8.00
C PHE A 611 -7.81 -4.50 -9.39
N SER A 612 -8.95 -4.94 -9.92
CA SER A 612 -9.02 -5.78 -11.13
C SER A 612 -9.74 -5.11 -12.29
N GLU A 613 -9.48 -5.60 -13.51
CA GLU A 613 -10.19 -5.19 -14.73
C GLU A 613 -10.87 -6.40 -15.36
N VAL A 614 -12.12 -6.66 -15.00
CA VAL A 614 -12.82 -7.90 -15.39
C VAL A 614 -14.17 -7.64 -16.05
N LYS A 615 -14.46 -8.47 -17.05
CA LYS A 615 -15.76 -8.55 -17.71
C LYS A 615 -16.41 -9.89 -17.38
N ILE A 616 -17.63 -9.87 -16.88
CA ILE A 616 -18.35 -11.08 -16.49
C ILE A 616 -19.67 -11.14 -17.25
N ASP A 617 -19.84 -12.18 -18.07
CA ASP A 617 -21.06 -12.34 -18.86
C ASP A 617 -22.26 -12.70 -17.97
N LYS A 618 -22.06 -13.64 -17.04
CA LYS A 618 -23.11 -14.04 -16.10
C LYS A 618 -22.63 -14.15 -14.66
N VAL A 619 -23.32 -13.49 -13.74
CA VAL A 619 -23.14 -13.62 -12.28
C VAL A 619 -24.42 -14.20 -11.69
N GLU A 620 -24.28 -15.31 -10.97
CA GLU A 620 -25.40 -15.97 -10.29
C GLU A 620 -25.01 -16.24 -8.82
N VAL A 621 -25.68 -15.59 -7.87
CA VAL A 621 -25.44 -15.82 -6.44
C VAL A 621 -26.76 -16.19 -5.76
N SER A 622 -26.74 -17.25 -4.95
CA SER A 622 -27.89 -17.66 -4.15
C SER A 622 -27.48 -18.04 -2.74
N GLY A 623 -27.88 -17.22 -1.76
CA GLY A 623 -27.54 -17.37 -0.36
C GLY A 623 -26.10 -16.95 -0.08
N ALA A 624 -25.92 -15.70 0.37
CA ALA A 624 -24.67 -15.20 0.94
C ALA A 624 -24.94 -14.69 2.35
N GLY A 625 -24.08 -15.01 3.31
CA GLY A 625 -24.25 -14.54 4.70
C GLY A 625 -24.02 -13.04 4.87
N ASN A 626 -23.34 -12.40 3.91
CA ASN A 626 -23.11 -10.96 3.86
C ASN A 626 -23.30 -10.43 2.43
N ASP A 627 -22.30 -9.83 1.78
CA ASP A 627 -22.46 -9.20 0.46
C ASP A 627 -22.41 -10.24 -0.67
N CYS A 628 -23.31 -10.11 -1.66
CA CYS A 628 -23.35 -11.03 -2.81
C CYS A 628 -22.23 -10.74 -3.83
N PHE A 629 -21.86 -9.48 -4.00
CA PHE A 629 -20.82 -9.04 -4.93
C PHE A 629 -20.18 -7.76 -4.41
N ASP A 630 -18.96 -7.84 -3.89
CA ASP A 630 -18.17 -6.69 -3.42
C ASP A 630 -16.97 -6.44 -4.34
N VAL A 631 -16.70 -5.18 -4.63
CA VAL A 631 -15.57 -4.77 -5.48
C VAL A 631 -14.91 -3.49 -5.01
N SER A 632 -13.58 -3.44 -5.12
CA SER A 632 -12.77 -2.26 -4.77
C SER A 632 -11.67 -1.95 -5.79
N GLY A 633 -11.37 -0.67 -6.02
CA GLY A 633 -10.18 -0.23 -6.77
C GLY A 633 -10.07 -0.66 -8.24
N GLY A 634 -11.15 -1.02 -8.93
CA GLY A 634 -11.07 -1.63 -10.27
C GLY A 634 -12.14 -1.19 -11.29
N HIS A 635 -12.15 -1.88 -12.43
CA HIS A 635 -13.10 -1.66 -13.52
C HIS A 635 -13.86 -2.94 -13.85
N TYR A 636 -15.17 -2.91 -13.69
CA TYR A 636 -16.04 -4.08 -13.71
C TYR A 636 -17.16 -3.89 -14.72
N ASN A 637 -17.32 -4.85 -15.64
CA ASN A 637 -18.44 -4.85 -16.59
C ASN A 637 -19.23 -6.15 -16.46
N LEU A 638 -20.49 -6.05 -16.06
CA LEU A 638 -21.38 -7.17 -15.80
C LEU A 638 -22.53 -7.17 -16.82
N ASN A 639 -22.76 -8.27 -17.52
CA ASN A 639 -23.83 -8.33 -18.51
C ASN A 639 -25.16 -8.81 -17.90
N GLN A 640 -25.20 -10.00 -17.32
CA GLN A 640 -26.37 -10.55 -16.65
C GLN A 640 -26.06 -10.89 -15.21
N VAL A 641 -26.77 -10.27 -14.26
CA VAL A 641 -26.56 -10.46 -12.83
C VAL A 641 -27.86 -10.92 -12.19
N THR A 642 -27.84 -12.07 -11.52
CA THR A 642 -28.96 -12.62 -10.77
C THR A 642 -28.52 -12.97 -9.36
N LEU A 643 -29.03 -12.22 -8.39
CA LEU A 643 -28.66 -12.35 -6.99
C LEU A 643 -29.90 -12.70 -6.18
N SER A 644 -29.75 -13.59 -5.22
CA SER A 644 -30.85 -13.96 -4.33
C SER A 644 -30.37 -14.26 -2.92
N ASN A 645 -31.13 -13.81 -1.92
CA ASN A 645 -30.87 -14.05 -0.50
C ASN A 645 -29.46 -13.56 -0.08
N CYS A 646 -29.19 -12.27 -0.28
CA CYS A 646 -27.96 -11.63 0.19
C CYS A 646 -28.16 -11.14 1.63
N GLY A 647 -27.25 -11.50 2.54
CA GLY A 647 -27.36 -11.19 3.97
C GLY A 647 -27.26 -9.70 4.30
N ASP A 648 -26.54 -8.94 3.48
CA ASP A 648 -26.44 -7.48 3.58
C ASP A 648 -26.72 -6.82 2.21
N LYS A 649 -25.73 -6.74 1.31
CA LYS A 649 -25.89 -6.03 0.02
C LYS A 649 -25.95 -6.99 -1.16
N GLY A 650 -26.76 -6.63 -2.15
CA GLY A 650 -26.69 -7.23 -3.49
C GLY A 650 -25.35 -6.93 -4.14
N ILE A 651 -25.06 -5.65 -4.37
CA ILE A 651 -23.78 -5.18 -4.91
C ILE A 651 -23.19 -4.08 -4.02
N SER A 652 -21.94 -4.24 -3.63
CA SER A 652 -21.11 -3.25 -2.95
C SER A 652 -19.99 -2.80 -3.88
N VAL A 653 -19.84 -1.49 -4.07
CA VAL A 653 -18.82 -0.90 -4.94
C VAL A 653 -18.08 0.18 -4.16
N GLY A 654 -16.77 0.03 -3.97
CA GLY A 654 -15.96 0.93 -3.16
C GLY A 654 -14.64 1.35 -3.80
N GLU A 655 -13.99 2.33 -3.14
CA GLU A 655 -12.61 2.73 -3.36
C GLU A 655 -12.27 3.04 -4.83
N LYS A 656 -12.94 4.04 -5.42
CA LYS A 656 -12.77 4.48 -6.83
C LYS A 656 -13.06 3.41 -7.89
N SER A 657 -13.88 2.42 -7.58
CA SER A 657 -14.27 1.44 -8.58
C SER A 657 -15.18 2.05 -9.64
N GLN A 658 -15.10 1.54 -10.86
CA GLN A 658 -16.06 1.79 -11.92
C GLN A 658 -16.80 0.49 -12.23
N LEU A 659 -18.11 0.46 -12.01
CA LEU A 659 -18.94 -0.71 -12.31
C LEU A 659 -20.03 -0.34 -13.32
N ASN A 660 -20.09 -1.07 -14.43
CA ASN A 660 -21.19 -1.02 -15.40
C ASN A 660 -21.94 -2.35 -15.37
N ALA A 661 -23.26 -2.33 -15.19
CA ALA A 661 -24.11 -3.52 -15.25
C ALA A 661 -25.27 -3.34 -16.24
N ASN A 662 -25.47 -4.30 -17.15
CA ASN A 662 -26.56 -4.20 -18.13
C ASN A 662 -27.91 -4.62 -17.54
N ASN A 663 -28.00 -5.83 -16.97
CA ASN A 663 -29.25 -6.36 -16.40
C ASN A 663 -28.97 -6.94 -15.02
N LEU A 664 -29.64 -6.40 -14.00
CA LEU A 664 -29.52 -6.80 -12.61
C LEU A 664 -30.87 -7.21 -12.05
N VAL A 665 -31.01 -8.47 -11.63
CA VAL A 665 -32.16 -8.96 -10.88
C VAL A 665 -31.68 -9.33 -9.49
N LEU A 666 -32.33 -8.78 -8.47
CA LEU A 666 -32.04 -9.05 -7.08
C LEU A 666 -33.34 -9.43 -6.36
N ASP A 667 -33.33 -10.57 -5.67
CA ASP A 667 -34.43 -11.02 -4.83
C ASP A 667 -33.94 -11.20 -3.39
N ASN A 668 -34.51 -10.44 -2.46
CA ASN A 668 -34.20 -10.47 -1.03
C ASN A 668 -32.77 -10.04 -0.66
N ALA A 669 -32.63 -8.82 -0.16
CA ALA A 669 -31.42 -8.27 0.46
C ALA A 669 -31.79 -7.10 1.41
N VAL A 670 -30.89 -6.72 2.31
CA VAL A 670 -31.07 -5.50 3.12
C VAL A 670 -30.93 -4.27 2.22
N LEU A 671 -29.89 -4.26 1.38
CA LEU A 671 -29.58 -3.18 0.46
C LEU A 671 -29.30 -3.70 -0.95
N GLY A 672 -29.80 -3.00 -1.97
CA GLY A 672 -29.66 -3.39 -3.36
C GLY A 672 -28.26 -3.13 -3.91
N VAL A 673 -27.93 -1.86 -4.15
CA VAL A 673 -26.63 -1.43 -4.67
C VAL A 673 -26.08 -0.25 -3.87
N SER A 674 -24.84 -0.37 -3.39
CA SER A 674 -24.12 0.69 -2.68
C SER A 674 -22.89 1.14 -3.49
N SER A 675 -22.82 2.43 -3.79
CA SER A 675 -21.64 3.09 -4.38
C SER A 675 -20.95 3.95 -3.32
N LYS A 676 -19.66 3.69 -3.06
CA LYS A 676 -18.90 4.33 -1.97
C LYS A 676 -17.58 4.91 -2.43
N ASP A 677 -17.09 5.92 -1.72
CA ASP A 677 -15.66 6.25 -1.69
C ASP A 677 -15.06 6.57 -3.08
N PHE A 678 -15.55 7.64 -3.71
CA PHE A 678 -15.23 8.06 -5.09
C PHE A 678 -15.56 7.06 -6.20
N SER A 679 -16.31 5.99 -5.92
CA SER A 679 -16.72 5.03 -6.95
C SER A 679 -17.82 5.56 -7.86
N GLU A 680 -17.93 4.94 -9.02
CA GLU A 680 -18.96 5.20 -10.00
C GLU A 680 -19.65 3.90 -10.42
N VAL A 681 -20.98 3.90 -10.31
CA VAL A 681 -21.82 2.78 -10.72
C VAL A 681 -22.80 3.23 -11.80
N LYS A 682 -22.93 2.45 -12.87
CA LYS A 682 -23.93 2.61 -13.93
C LYS A 682 -24.68 1.30 -14.12
N ILE A 683 -26.01 1.35 -14.09
CA ILE A 683 -26.87 0.20 -14.29
C ILE A 683 -27.94 0.53 -15.32
N ASN A 684 -28.08 -0.27 -16.37
CA ASN A 684 -29.09 0.01 -17.41
C ASN A 684 -30.48 -0.46 -16.94
N HIS A 685 -30.62 -1.71 -16.51
CA HIS A 685 -31.90 -2.27 -16.04
C HIS A 685 -31.73 -3.00 -14.72
N ALA A 686 -32.54 -2.65 -13.73
CA ALA A 686 -32.53 -3.24 -12.40
C ALA A 686 -33.95 -3.60 -11.92
N ILE A 687 -34.14 -4.82 -11.43
CA ILE A 687 -35.39 -5.28 -10.80
C ILE A 687 -35.06 -5.84 -9.43
N PHE A 688 -35.50 -5.17 -8.36
CA PHE A 688 -35.22 -5.53 -6.98
C PHE A 688 -36.52 -5.90 -6.25
N ASN A 689 -36.63 -7.15 -5.83
CA ASN A 689 -37.76 -7.67 -5.08
C ASN A 689 -37.37 -7.85 -3.61
N SER A 690 -38.24 -7.44 -2.68
CA SER A 690 -38.01 -7.60 -1.24
C SER A 690 -36.69 -6.98 -0.74
N VAL A 691 -36.38 -5.76 -1.18
CA VAL A 691 -35.16 -5.02 -0.79
C VAL A 691 -35.54 -3.78 0.01
N GLY A 692 -34.94 -3.63 1.20
CA GLY A 692 -35.25 -2.51 2.11
C GLY A 692 -34.74 -1.17 1.60
N VAL A 693 -33.46 -1.10 1.22
CA VAL A 693 -32.82 0.07 0.62
C VAL A 693 -32.41 -0.28 -0.80
N CYS A 694 -33.07 0.26 -1.81
CA CYS A 694 -32.74 -0.06 -3.20
C CYS A 694 -31.32 0.41 -3.56
N LEU A 695 -31.00 1.67 -3.25
CA LEU A 695 -29.77 2.34 -3.70
C LEU A 695 -29.15 3.14 -2.55
N GLU A 696 -27.82 3.10 -2.48
CA GLU A 696 -27.03 3.90 -1.55
C GLU A 696 -25.84 4.55 -2.27
N ALA A 697 -25.61 5.84 -2.02
CA ALA A 697 -24.37 6.51 -2.43
C ALA A 697 -23.81 7.32 -1.26
N MET A 698 -22.58 7.01 -0.83
CA MET A 698 -21.97 7.65 0.34
C MET A 698 -20.44 7.76 0.28
N GLN A 699 -19.89 8.57 1.17
CA GLN A 699 -18.50 8.56 1.58
C GLN A 699 -18.37 7.82 2.91
N LYS A 700 -17.76 6.65 2.90
CA LYS A 700 -17.53 5.82 4.10
C LYS A 700 -16.15 6.06 4.70
N LYS A 701 -15.13 6.26 3.88
CA LYS A 701 -13.72 6.37 4.27
C LYS A 701 -13.20 7.81 4.13
N GLN A 702 -12.34 8.22 5.08
CA GLN A 702 -11.75 9.57 5.13
C GLN A 702 -10.92 9.89 3.88
N GLU A 703 -10.17 8.89 3.41
CA GLU A 703 -9.25 8.96 2.30
C GLU A 703 -9.95 9.07 0.93
N PHE A 704 -11.28 9.08 0.88
CA PHE A 704 -12.07 9.29 -0.33
C PHE A 704 -13.09 10.43 -0.12
N GLY A 705 -13.88 10.74 -1.15
CA GLY A 705 -15.06 11.60 -1.09
C GLY A 705 -16.32 10.82 -1.52
N GLY A 706 -17.41 11.53 -1.77
CA GLY A 706 -18.67 10.90 -2.15
C GLY A 706 -18.65 10.23 -3.53
N ALA A 707 -19.60 9.35 -3.76
CA ALA A 707 -19.66 8.44 -4.90
C ALA A 707 -20.83 8.76 -5.85
N ARG A 708 -20.80 8.18 -7.05
CA ARG A 708 -21.85 8.33 -8.06
C ARG A 708 -22.55 6.99 -8.33
N LEU A 709 -23.87 7.03 -8.45
CA LEU A 709 -24.69 5.90 -8.82
C LEU A 709 -25.75 6.37 -9.84
N LEU A 710 -25.72 5.81 -11.04
CA LEU A 710 -26.69 6.06 -12.11
C LEU A 710 -27.45 4.76 -12.43
N VAL A 711 -28.78 4.82 -12.43
CA VAL A 711 -29.63 3.71 -12.90
C VAL A 711 -30.60 4.23 -13.96
N GLU A 712 -30.58 3.66 -15.17
CA GLU A 712 -31.47 4.09 -16.26
C GLU A 712 -32.91 3.60 -16.02
N SER A 713 -33.10 2.32 -15.69
CA SER A 713 -34.41 1.74 -15.35
C SER A 713 -34.34 0.93 -14.05
N LEU A 714 -35.20 1.26 -13.08
CA LEU A 714 -35.26 0.61 -11.77
C LEU A 714 -36.71 0.29 -11.36
N GLU A 715 -36.98 -1.00 -11.13
CA GLU A 715 -38.17 -1.49 -10.45
C GLU A 715 -37.80 -1.88 -9.01
N CYS A 716 -38.14 -1.05 -8.03
CA CYS A 716 -37.88 -1.30 -6.61
C CYS A 716 -38.77 -0.42 -5.72
N GLU A 717 -39.34 -0.98 -4.64
CA GLU A 717 -40.22 -0.26 -3.70
C GLU A 717 -39.49 0.28 -2.46
N GLY A 718 -38.22 -0.07 -2.26
CA GLY A 718 -37.41 0.33 -1.11
C GLY A 718 -36.88 1.78 -1.15
N GLU A 719 -36.13 2.15 -0.11
CA GLU A 719 -35.62 3.50 0.08
C GLU A 719 -34.34 3.80 -0.73
N TYR A 720 -34.00 5.09 -0.84
CA TYR A 720 -32.72 5.55 -1.36
C TYR A 720 -31.97 6.36 -0.30
N ILE A 721 -30.69 6.05 -0.09
CA ILE A 721 -29.83 6.73 0.89
C ILE A 721 -28.71 7.45 0.15
N GLN A 722 -28.57 8.77 0.39
CA GLN A 722 -27.52 9.57 -0.21
C GLN A 722 -26.97 10.57 0.80
N ASP A 723 -25.65 10.68 0.91
CA ASP A 723 -25.02 11.76 1.68
C ASP A 723 -24.85 13.06 0.87
N SER A 724 -24.32 14.11 1.51
CA SER A 724 -24.14 15.42 0.87
C SER A 724 -23.04 15.47 -0.20
N ASN A 725 -22.16 14.48 -0.21
CA ASN A 725 -20.98 14.43 -1.07
C ASN A 725 -21.19 13.52 -2.30
N SER A 726 -22.26 12.73 -2.29
CA SER A 726 -22.58 11.69 -3.26
C SER A 726 -23.80 12.03 -4.09
N ILE A 727 -24.01 11.30 -5.19
CA ILE A 727 -25.08 11.56 -6.16
C ILE A 727 -25.70 10.23 -6.61
N ILE A 728 -27.03 10.16 -6.54
CA ILE A 728 -27.87 9.15 -7.16
C ILE A 728 -28.67 9.81 -8.30
N LEU A 729 -28.54 9.29 -9.52
CA LEU A 729 -29.30 9.70 -10.70
C LEU A 729 -30.17 8.54 -11.18
N ARG A 730 -31.43 8.84 -11.50
CA ARG A 730 -32.35 7.91 -12.14
C ARG A 730 -33.03 8.56 -13.34
N GLU A 731 -33.17 7.83 -14.43
CA GLU A 731 -34.14 8.20 -15.46
C GLU A 731 -35.51 7.68 -15.02
N VAL A 732 -36.51 8.57 -15.03
CA VAL A 732 -37.90 8.19 -14.76
C VAL A 732 -38.48 7.82 -16.12
N LEU A 733 -38.75 6.53 -16.34
CA LEU A 733 -39.51 6.05 -17.49
C LEU A 733 -40.99 6.48 -17.41
#